data_AF-A0A258EMD7-F1
#
_entry.id   AF-A0A258EMD7-F1
#
_cell.length_a   1.000
_cell.length_b   1.000
_cell.length_c   1.000
_cell.angle_alpha   90.00
_cell.angle_beta   90.00
_cell.angle_gamma   90.00
#
_symmetry.space_group_name_H-M   'P 1'
#
loop_
_entity.id
_entity.type
_entity.pdbx_description
1 polymer ?
#
loop_
_entity_poly.entity_id
_entity_poly.type
_entity_poly.pdbx_seq_one_letter_code
_entity_poly.pdbx_strand_id
1 'polypeptide(L)'
;MRLPVLLAALSVVSACGGVAQVTKSGATAEVGVGFGSAVGNRGAVAPVVGSSLTRDFMDLTFAMESGQELQIFSRFEGPVTVAMTGKVPATAAQDLGALIARLRSEAGIEISPTTGPATITVEFASRADLRRLAPTAACFVVPNVDSLAEYRRLRGQDAVDWALVTRRERAAVFIPADTSPQEVRDCLHEELAQALGPLNDLYRLSDSVFNDDNFQSVLTGFDMEILRLTYSPRLVSGMSREEVAARLGTSAALDSGQSTDWTRAIELALGRGGSQAARKASAERALALAQAAGWQDGRLAFSYFALGRLLAGNEPARALDAFGRAATIYAGLPGAELRLAHIDMQLAVMALAGGFAEEAMRLADRAIPVVRAQQNAALLATLLLIKAEALEALGNPSAAAALRMDSAPWARYGFGSEGMVRSRMRDIAAVAGRAGEIFAVSARISETSMRTGRLARSKARIAVATRESAAPIASNPEGFYHLARLTLVKDERHIDRFDRAFSRAFSGLQTITPEQVVRALDLPRDWLEKLAERHLSAEERAAIQALGGFDALMETLRQRLAEQTDRHQGGSKWIGTAGTSPFGAHGYNPEGVRIGQEQTRHRRAVKVWDRREFRALDGDAEIGTRTMKLALRRLRRWARQGADQELDLDGTIRATAAQGWLDVKTRPERRNAVKVLLLLDIGGSMDPHVRVMEELFAAAKAEFRHLEVFYFHNCVYEGLWRDTRRRWEHQTPTVDLIRTCGPDWRLIVVGDAAMSPYEITHPGGANEHWNRETGEVWLRRIRAQWPYHIWINPVEERVWGHTRSTSLIREIFEGRMVPMTLDGLGRGVRALR
;
A
#
# COMPACT_ATOMS: atom_id res chain seq x y z
N MET A 1 74.43 -17.13 9.14
CA MET A 1 73.18 -16.34 9.01
C MET A 1 72.08 -16.96 9.87
N ARG A 2 71.14 -16.16 10.40
CA ARG A 2 70.01 -16.64 11.22
C ARG A 2 68.73 -16.61 10.38
N LEU A 3 68.23 -17.77 9.96
CA LEU A 3 66.92 -17.88 9.29
C LEU A 3 66.15 -19.19 9.56
N PRO A 4 66.73 -20.41 9.48
CA PRO A 4 65.93 -21.64 9.63
C PRO A 4 65.43 -21.89 11.06
N VAL A 5 66.15 -21.40 12.08
CA VAL A 5 65.78 -21.58 13.50
C VAL A 5 64.54 -20.75 13.89
N LEU A 6 64.23 -19.65 13.19
CA LEU A 6 63.06 -18.81 13.53
C LEU A 6 61.73 -19.45 13.14
N LEU A 7 61.69 -20.27 12.08
CA LEU A 7 60.47 -20.91 11.59
C LEU A 7 60.01 -22.10 12.48
N ALA A 8 60.95 -22.82 13.07
CA ALA A 8 60.65 -23.89 14.03
C ALA A 8 60.09 -23.36 15.37
N ALA A 9 60.43 -22.12 15.75
CA ALA A 9 59.89 -21.47 16.95
C ALA A 9 58.45 -20.94 16.78
N LEU A 10 58.01 -20.73 15.53
CA LEU A 10 56.68 -20.19 15.19
C LEU A 10 55.59 -21.27 15.02
N SER A 11 55.93 -22.55 15.19
CA SER A 11 55.05 -23.70 14.89
C SER A 11 54.60 -24.50 16.12
N VAL A 12 54.86 -24.00 17.34
CA VAL A 12 54.61 -24.74 18.61
C VAL A 12 53.54 -24.09 19.52
N VAL A 13 53.02 -22.90 19.18
CA VAL A 13 51.89 -22.27 19.92
C VAL A 13 50.70 -22.03 18.99
N SER A 14 50.03 -23.13 18.63
CA SER A 14 48.66 -23.12 18.10
C SER A 14 47.87 -24.35 18.55
N ALA A 15 48.06 -24.74 19.82
CA ALA A 15 47.04 -25.42 20.57
C ALA A 15 45.92 -24.41 20.88
N CYS A 16 45.13 -24.07 19.87
CA CYS A 16 43.98 -23.18 20.01
C CYS A 16 42.86 -23.92 20.74
N GLY A 17 42.85 -23.80 22.07
CA GLY A 17 41.61 -24.00 22.83
C GLY A 17 40.50 -23.10 22.27
N GLY A 18 39.25 -23.53 22.42
CA GLY A 18 38.10 -22.74 21.98
C GLY A 18 38.10 -21.36 22.61
N VAL A 19 37.74 -20.33 21.84
CA VAL A 19 37.57 -18.99 22.41
C VAL A 19 36.32 -19.00 23.28
N ALA A 20 36.49 -18.79 24.59
CA ALA A 20 35.43 -18.82 25.59
C ALA A 20 34.12 -18.17 25.10
N GLN A 21 33.03 -18.93 25.11
CA GLN A 21 31.79 -18.53 24.46
C GLN A 21 30.84 -17.73 25.38
N VAL A 22 30.36 -16.62 24.82
CA VAL A 22 29.28 -15.77 25.36
C VAL A 22 28.15 -15.72 24.33
N THR A 23 26.90 -15.61 24.77
CA THR A 23 25.73 -15.34 23.90
C THR A 23 25.79 -13.91 23.37
N LYS A 24 25.13 -13.63 22.25
CA LYS A 24 25.34 -12.44 21.40
C LYS A 24 24.10 -12.12 20.57
N SER A 25 23.11 -11.48 21.19
CA SER A 25 21.98 -10.86 20.48
C SER A 25 22.43 -10.13 19.21
N GLY A 26 21.88 -10.57 18.09
CA GLY A 26 22.27 -10.12 16.75
C GLY A 26 22.12 -8.61 16.58
N ALA A 27 22.89 -8.01 15.66
CA ALA A 27 22.89 -6.57 15.48
C ALA A 27 21.56 -6.02 14.91
N THR A 28 20.60 -5.74 15.81
CA THR A 28 19.29 -5.12 15.53
C THR A 28 19.40 -3.99 14.52
N ALA A 29 18.47 -3.98 13.57
CA ALA A 29 18.28 -2.91 12.61
C ALA A 29 16.81 -2.54 12.61
N GLU A 30 16.45 -1.31 12.99
CA GLU A 30 15.07 -0.83 13.22
C GLU A 30 14.09 -1.09 12.05
N VAL A 31 12.82 -1.50 12.25
CA VAL A 31 11.77 -1.41 11.20
C VAL A 31 11.37 0.05 11.02
N GLY A 32 12.15 0.76 10.22
CA GLY A 32 11.57 1.75 9.33
C GLY A 32 11.41 1.15 7.94
N VAL A 33 10.64 1.82 7.09
CA VAL A 33 10.72 1.59 5.64
C VAL A 33 12.14 1.92 5.17
N GLY A 34 12.66 1.08 4.28
CA GLY A 34 14.07 1.02 3.90
C GLY A 34 14.57 -0.43 3.94
N PHE A 35 15.84 -0.64 3.59
CA PHE A 35 16.49 -1.93 3.75
C PHE A 35 16.84 -2.17 5.25
N GLY A 36 16.07 -3.01 5.96
CA GLY A 36 16.22 -3.41 7.40
C GLY A 36 15.33 -2.63 8.41
N SER A 37 14.76 -3.18 9.52
CA SER A 37 14.43 -4.59 9.94
C SER A 37 13.36 -4.87 11.07
N ALA A 38 13.49 -4.45 12.36
CA ALA A 38 12.83 -5.04 13.59
C ALA A 38 12.30 -4.01 14.68
N VAL A 39 11.40 -4.16 15.70
CA VAL A 39 10.42 -5.15 16.32
C VAL A 39 9.70 -4.47 17.57
N GLY A 40 8.76 -4.92 18.48
CA GLY A 40 7.80 -6.05 18.76
C GLY A 40 6.98 -5.88 20.11
N ASN A 41 5.99 -6.75 20.44
CA ASN A 41 5.62 -7.24 21.83
C ASN A 41 4.25 -7.05 22.62
N ARG A 42 3.27 -7.99 22.49
CA ARG A 42 2.15 -8.49 23.36
C ARG A 42 0.67 -8.02 23.30
N GLY A 43 -0.15 -8.75 22.52
CA GLY A 43 -1.52 -9.17 22.87
C GLY A 43 -1.56 -10.66 23.23
N ALA A 44 -2.50 -11.11 24.08
CA ALA A 44 -2.52 -12.47 24.63
C ALA A 44 -3.13 -13.54 23.69
N VAL A 45 -2.61 -14.77 23.76
CA VAL A 45 -2.95 -15.91 22.89
C VAL A 45 -3.35 -17.13 23.74
N ALA A 46 -4.28 -17.96 23.24
CA ALA A 46 -4.72 -19.21 23.86
C ALA A 46 -3.85 -20.41 23.38
N PRO A 47 -3.68 -21.48 24.18
CA PRO A 47 -2.75 -22.55 23.84
C PRO A 47 -3.17 -23.31 22.58
N VAL A 48 -2.23 -23.51 21.65
CA VAL A 48 -2.45 -24.30 20.43
C VAL A 48 -1.61 -25.56 20.45
N VAL A 49 -2.21 -26.67 20.02
CA VAL A 49 -1.58 -27.97 19.83
C VAL A 49 -0.53 -27.86 18.71
N GLY A 50 0.76 -27.95 19.03
CA GLY A 50 1.81 -27.80 18.02
C GLY A 50 3.25 -28.08 18.45
N SER A 51 3.62 -27.86 19.71
CA SER A 51 4.95 -28.22 20.21
C SER A 51 4.92 -28.88 21.59
N SER A 52 6.00 -29.57 21.93
CA SER A 52 6.26 -30.04 23.28
C SER A 52 7.12 -28.97 23.95
N LEU A 53 6.50 -28.16 24.82
CA LEU A 53 7.18 -27.10 25.59
C LEU A 53 8.45 -27.61 26.27
N THR A 54 8.44 -28.85 26.77
CA THR A 54 9.60 -29.49 27.39
C THR A 54 10.70 -29.87 26.40
N ARG A 55 10.40 -30.16 25.13
CA ARG A 55 11.43 -30.30 24.06
C ARG A 55 12.01 -28.94 23.68
N ASP A 56 11.16 -27.94 23.44
CA ASP A 56 11.64 -26.58 23.12
C ASP A 56 12.53 -26.04 24.25
N PHE A 57 12.16 -26.30 25.51
CA PHE A 57 13.01 -26.05 26.66
C PHE A 57 14.38 -26.74 26.59
N MET A 58 14.47 -28.02 26.18
CA MET A 58 15.77 -28.69 26.05
C MET A 58 16.65 -28.00 25.00
N ASP A 59 16.10 -27.71 23.81
CA ASP A 59 16.85 -27.10 22.71
C ASP A 59 17.26 -25.64 23.00
N LEU A 60 16.47 -24.92 23.81
CA LEU A 60 16.77 -23.55 24.29
C LEU A 60 17.80 -23.51 25.44
N THR A 61 17.87 -24.58 26.25
CA THR A 61 18.64 -24.60 27.51
C THR A 61 19.97 -25.34 27.40
N PHE A 62 20.07 -26.34 26.53
CA PHE A 62 21.27 -27.21 26.42
C PHE A 62 22.08 -26.99 25.14
N ALA A 63 21.90 -25.85 24.49
CA ALA A 63 22.72 -25.39 23.38
C ALA A 63 23.07 -23.92 23.56
N MET A 64 23.96 -23.43 22.70
CA MET A 64 24.20 -22.00 22.47
C MET A 64 23.86 -21.64 21.01
N GLU A 65 23.60 -20.36 20.75
CA GLU A 65 23.47 -19.74 19.41
C GLU A 65 24.51 -20.25 18.38
N SER A 66 25.73 -20.52 18.85
CA SER A 66 26.86 -20.99 18.04
C SER A 66 26.78 -22.46 17.60
N GLY A 67 25.79 -23.21 18.10
CA GLY A 67 25.70 -24.66 17.98
C GLY A 67 26.56 -25.44 18.99
N GLN A 68 27.17 -24.78 19.99
CA GLN A 68 27.86 -25.48 21.08
C GLN A 68 26.85 -26.10 22.06
N GLU A 69 26.88 -27.42 22.25
CA GLU A 69 26.04 -28.09 23.25
C GLU A 69 26.53 -27.83 24.68
N LEU A 70 25.59 -27.47 25.55
CA LEU A 70 25.79 -27.38 27.00
C LEU A 70 25.38 -28.73 27.61
N GLN A 71 26.17 -29.25 28.56
CA GLN A 71 25.92 -30.58 29.15
C GLN A 71 25.26 -30.51 30.54
N ILE A 72 25.37 -29.37 31.21
CA ILE A 72 24.92 -29.14 32.60
C ILE A 72 23.91 -27.98 32.63
N PHE A 73 22.80 -28.19 33.33
CA PHE A 73 21.81 -27.15 33.61
C PHE A 73 22.34 -26.16 34.64
N SER A 74 22.18 -24.86 34.39
CA SER A 74 22.52 -23.81 35.34
C SER A 74 21.51 -22.66 35.32
N ARG A 75 21.20 -22.16 36.52
CA ARG A 75 20.38 -20.97 36.79
C ARG A 75 20.89 -20.27 38.06
N PHE A 76 20.21 -19.20 38.49
CA PHE A 76 20.37 -18.68 39.86
C PHE A 76 19.49 -19.49 40.83
N GLU A 77 20.06 -19.99 41.94
CA GLU A 77 19.34 -20.80 42.95
C GLU A 77 18.77 -19.98 44.13
N GLY A 78 18.80 -18.65 44.04
CA GLY A 78 18.29 -17.76 45.09
C GLY A 78 17.73 -16.46 44.50
N PRO A 79 17.26 -15.53 45.35
CA PRO A 79 16.64 -14.28 44.90
C PRO A 79 17.57 -13.48 43.98
N VAL A 80 17.09 -13.22 42.76
CA VAL A 80 17.82 -12.48 41.74
C VAL A 80 17.74 -10.98 42.04
N THR A 81 18.88 -10.32 41.97
CA THR A 81 19.02 -8.87 42.10
C THR A 81 19.60 -8.30 40.81
N VAL A 82 19.06 -7.16 40.35
CA VAL A 82 19.45 -6.50 39.10
C VAL A 82 19.90 -5.07 39.38
N ALA A 83 21.15 -4.75 39.07
CA ALA A 83 21.68 -3.39 39.10
C ALA A 83 21.77 -2.80 37.68
N MET A 84 21.78 -1.47 37.59
CA MET A 84 22.03 -0.74 36.34
C MET A 84 23.25 0.18 36.51
N THR A 85 24.22 0.09 35.61
CA THR A 85 25.51 0.79 35.71
C THR A 85 25.91 1.46 34.39
N GLY A 86 26.94 2.30 34.42
CA GLY A 86 27.40 3.03 33.24
C GLY A 86 26.47 4.19 32.85
N LYS A 87 26.27 4.40 31.53
CA LYS A 87 25.48 5.50 30.96
C LYS A 87 24.01 5.13 30.83
N VAL A 88 23.33 4.91 31.96
CA VAL A 88 21.92 4.47 32.01
C VAL A 88 21.00 5.41 31.20
N PRO A 89 20.29 4.92 30.16
CA PRO A 89 19.33 5.71 29.39
C PRO A 89 18.08 6.08 30.21
N ALA A 90 17.48 7.24 29.91
CA ALA A 90 16.42 7.83 30.72
C ALA A 90 15.14 6.97 30.88
N THR A 91 14.79 6.14 29.89
CA THR A 91 13.62 5.23 29.99
C THR A 91 13.98 3.89 30.65
N ALA A 92 15.26 3.48 30.62
CA ALA A 92 15.67 2.10 30.88
C ALA A 92 15.30 1.61 32.29
N ALA A 93 15.22 2.51 33.29
CA ALA A 93 14.77 2.16 34.64
C ALA A 93 13.26 1.86 34.71
N GLN A 94 12.45 2.55 33.91
CA GLN A 94 11.01 2.27 33.75
C GLN A 94 10.81 0.98 32.94
N ASP A 95 11.55 0.82 31.84
CA ASP A 95 11.51 -0.36 30.97
C ASP A 95 11.90 -1.64 31.75
N LEU A 96 13.02 -1.61 32.50
CA LEU A 96 13.44 -2.70 33.38
C LEU A 96 12.44 -2.93 34.52
N GLY A 97 11.88 -1.88 35.12
CA GLY A 97 10.86 -2.00 36.18
C GLY A 97 9.61 -2.75 35.72
N ALA A 98 9.14 -2.46 34.49
CA ALA A 98 8.02 -3.16 33.88
C ALA A 98 8.34 -4.63 33.56
N LEU A 99 9.56 -4.91 33.09
CA LEU A 99 10.05 -6.28 32.85
C LEU A 99 10.15 -7.08 34.16
N ILE A 100 10.78 -6.54 35.21
CA ILE A 100 10.89 -7.19 36.52
C ILE A 100 9.51 -7.48 37.11
N ALA A 101 8.55 -6.55 36.98
CA ALA A 101 7.18 -6.78 37.41
C ALA A 101 6.54 -7.99 36.71
N ARG A 102 6.73 -8.12 35.39
CA ARG A 102 6.23 -9.25 34.60
C ARG A 102 6.93 -10.58 34.92
N LEU A 103 8.26 -10.59 35.09
CA LEU A 103 9.02 -11.79 35.47
C LEU A 103 8.54 -12.36 36.81
N ARG A 104 8.14 -11.50 37.75
CA ARG A 104 7.46 -11.90 38.99
C ARG A 104 6.06 -12.45 38.75
N SER A 105 5.21 -11.72 38.01
CA SER A 105 3.78 -12.05 37.92
C SER A 105 3.42 -13.16 36.92
N GLU A 106 4.25 -13.37 35.89
CA GLU A 106 3.98 -14.32 34.80
C GLU A 106 4.89 -15.55 34.89
N ALA A 107 6.21 -15.36 35.08
CA ALA A 107 7.16 -16.48 35.24
C ALA A 107 7.37 -16.94 36.70
N GLY A 108 6.91 -16.18 37.70
CA GLY A 108 7.03 -16.54 39.11
C GLY A 108 8.43 -16.37 39.72
N ILE A 109 9.32 -15.62 39.07
CA ILE A 109 10.72 -15.49 39.50
C ILE A 109 10.86 -14.45 40.63
N GLU A 110 11.58 -14.83 41.70
CA GLU A 110 12.01 -13.89 42.75
C GLU A 110 13.14 -12.99 42.25
N ILE A 111 12.80 -11.99 41.42
CA ILE A 111 13.73 -11.00 40.85
C ILE A 111 13.46 -9.59 41.40
N SER A 112 14.48 -8.75 41.61
CA SER A 112 14.36 -7.42 42.22
C SER A 112 15.39 -6.42 41.72
N PRO A 113 15.07 -5.10 41.65
CA PRO A 113 16.07 -4.08 41.36
C PRO A 113 16.89 -3.75 42.62
N THR A 114 18.18 -3.42 42.44
CA THR A 114 19.07 -2.97 43.52
C THR A 114 19.97 -1.82 43.05
N THR A 115 20.47 -1.02 43.99
CA THR A 115 21.48 0.03 43.78
C THR A 115 22.86 -0.36 44.32
N GLY A 116 22.98 -1.51 44.99
CA GLY A 116 24.24 -2.08 45.46
C GLY A 116 24.74 -3.22 44.56
N PRO A 117 25.59 -4.13 45.09
CA PRO A 117 25.95 -5.37 44.42
C PRO A 117 24.71 -6.18 44.01
N ALA A 118 24.80 -6.89 42.89
CA ALA A 118 23.70 -7.60 42.25
C ALA A 118 24.15 -8.95 41.70
N THR A 119 23.21 -9.89 41.53
CA THR A 119 23.47 -11.15 40.79
C THR A 119 23.45 -10.94 39.28
N ILE A 120 22.80 -9.87 38.79
CA ILE A 120 22.84 -9.46 37.38
C ILE A 120 23.16 -7.96 37.31
N THR A 121 24.22 -7.59 36.60
CA THR A 121 24.58 -6.17 36.38
C THR A 121 24.34 -5.77 34.93
N VAL A 122 23.43 -4.83 34.68
CA VAL A 122 23.17 -4.27 33.35
C VAL A 122 24.07 -3.03 33.15
N GLU A 123 25.19 -3.18 32.45
CA GLU A 123 26.11 -2.07 32.15
C GLU A 123 25.78 -1.43 30.79
N PHE A 124 25.51 -0.13 30.83
CA PHE A 124 25.24 0.69 29.65
C PHE A 124 26.53 1.37 29.15
N ALA A 125 27.08 0.88 28.05
CA ALA A 125 28.31 1.37 27.42
C ALA A 125 28.03 1.92 26.00
N SER A 126 29.01 2.52 25.31
CA SER A 126 28.77 2.91 23.90
C SER A 126 28.83 1.70 22.97
N ARG A 127 28.03 1.72 21.89
CA ARG A 127 28.06 0.77 20.78
C ARG A 127 29.46 0.66 20.16
N ALA A 128 30.27 1.71 20.24
CA ALA A 128 31.68 1.69 19.85
C ALA A 128 32.59 0.92 20.83
N ASP A 129 32.27 0.88 22.13
CA ASP A 129 33.01 0.10 23.14
C ASP A 129 32.64 -1.38 23.11
N LEU A 130 31.34 -1.68 22.98
CA LEU A 130 30.83 -3.04 22.87
C LEU A 130 31.38 -3.76 21.63
N ARG A 131 31.34 -3.11 20.46
CA ARG A 131 31.84 -3.69 19.20
C ARG A 131 33.36 -3.89 19.13
N ARG A 132 34.15 -3.37 20.08
CA ARG A 132 35.58 -3.74 20.21
C ARG A 132 35.78 -5.10 20.91
N LEU A 133 34.75 -5.64 21.57
CA LEU A 133 34.80 -6.91 22.30
C LEU A 133 33.90 -7.99 21.67
N ALA A 134 32.72 -7.59 21.20
CA ALA A 134 31.79 -8.43 20.43
C ALA A 134 31.43 -7.72 19.11
N PRO A 135 32.25 -7.85 18.04
CA PRO A 135 32.09 -7.06 16.80
C PRO A 135 30.77 -7.28 16.03
N THR A 136 30.14 -8.44 16.26
CA THR A 136 28.92 -8.92 15.60
C THR A 136 27.63 -8.65 16.36
N ALA A 137 27.71 -8.39 17.67
CA ALA A 137 26.55 -8.30 18.57
C ALA A 137 26.05 -6.85 18.72
N ALA A 138 24.76 -6.67 19.03
CA ALA A 138 24.23 -5.37 19.49
C ALA A 138 24.41 -5.23 21.01
N CYS A 139 23.91 -6.22 21.74
CA CYS A 139 24.04 -6.45 23.16
C CYS A 139 24.65 -7.86 23.38
N PHE A 140 25.07 -8.19 24.60
CA PHE A 140 25.46 -9.57 24.96
C PHE A 140 25.47 -9.78 26.49
N VAL A 141 25.25 -11.02 26.95
CA VAL A 141 25.39 -11.43 28.36
C VAL A 141 26.58 -12.36 28.59
N VAL A 142 27.32 -12.08 29.66
CA VAL A 142 28.54 -12.80 30.04
C VAL A 142 28.41 -13.32 31.48
N PRO A 143 28.72 -14.61 31.74
CA PRO A 143 28.69 -15.15 33.08
C PRO A 143 29.89 -14.69 33.91
N ASN A 144 29.77 -14.77 35.23
CA ASN A 144 30.87 -14.63 36.19
C ASN A 144 31.63 -13.29 36.12
N VAL A 145 30.97 -12.20 35.69
CA VAL A 145 31.50 -10.83 35.67
C VAL A 145 30.43 -9.81 36.07
N ASP A 146 30.85 -8.65 36.56
CA ASP A 146 29.97 -7.52 36.90
C ASP A 146 30.21 -6.27 36.03
N SER A 147 31.21 -6.28 35.14
CA SER A 147 31.51 -5.10 34.30
C SER A 147 32.24 -5.42 32.99
N LEU A 148 32.12 -4.51 32.04
CA LEU A 148 32.77 -4.54 30.74
C LEU A 148 34.29 -4.39 30.88
N ALA A 149 34.73 -3.69 31.94
CA ALA A 149 36.14 -3.58 32.33
C ALA A 149 36.71 -4.90 32.90
N GLU A 150 35.87 -5.74 33.50
CA GLU A 150 36.23 -7.09 33.96
C GLU A 150 36.21 -8.11 32.82
N TYR A 151 35.15 -8.12 32.00
CA TYR A 151 35.10 -8.96 30.80
C TYR A 151 36.30 -8.72 29.88
N ARG A 152 36.75 -7.47 29.70
CA ARG A 152 38.01 -7.15 28.97
C ARG A 152 39.26 -7.89 29.48
N ARG A 153 39.32 -8.26 30.77
CA ARG A 153 40.46 -8.99 31.36
C ARG A 153 40.29 -10.51 31.23
N LEU A 154 39.07 -11.01 31.33
CA LEU A 154 38.75 -12.45 31.32
C LEU A 154 38.36 -13.01 29.94
N ARG A 155 38.11 -12.16 28.94
CA ARG A 155 37.69 -12.54 27.58
C ARG A 155 38.62 -13.58 26.96
N GLY A 156 38.06 -14.75 26.64
CA GLY A 156 38.81 -15.89 26.10
C GLY A 156 39.39 -16.83 27.16
N GLN A 157 39.01 -16.67 28.43
CA GLN A 157 39.34 -17.61 29.51
C GLN A 157 38.08 -18.38 29.94
N ASP A 158 38.29 -19.63 30.35
CA ASP A 158 37.29 -20.57 30.89
C ASP A 158 36.31 -19.95 31.90
N ALA A 159 36.78 -19.01 32.72
CA ALA A 159 35.99 -18.31 33.72
C ALA A 159 34.74 -17.59 33.17
N VAL A 160 34.71 -17.25 31.89
CA VAL A 160 33.57 -16.56 31.22
C VAL A 160 32.94 -17.37 30.08
N ASP A 161 33.21 -18.68 30.01
CA ASP A 161 32.54 -19.58 29.04
C ASP A 161 31.24 -20.15 29.64
N TRP A 162 30.10 -19.90 28.99
CA TRP A 162 28.80 -20.44 29.42
C TRP A 162 28.76 -21.97 29.53
N ALA A 163 29.53 -22.71 28.71
CA ALA A 163 29.56 -24.17 28.75
C ALA A 163 30.27 -24.77 29.96
N LEU A 164 30.97 -23.95 30.76
CA LEU A 164 31.60 -24.34 32.02
C LEU A 164 30.81 -23.87 33.24
N VAL A 165 29.69 -23.14 33.05
CA VAL A 165 28.83 -22.62 34.13
C VAL A 165 27.87 -23.72 34.61
N THR A 166 28.25 -24.40 35.68
CA THR A 166 27.39 -25.41 36.34
C THR A 166 26.33 -24.81 37.28
N ARG A 167 26.51 -23.55 37.71
CA ARG A 167 25.59 -22.74 38.54
C ARG A 167 25.83 -21.26 38.25
N ARG A 168 24.77 -20.44 38.22
CA ARG A 168 24.89 -18.98 38.04
C ARG A 168 24.96 -18.30 39.40
N GLU A 169 26.01 -17.53 39.63
CA GLU A 169 26.20 -16.72 40.85
C GLU A 169 26.19 -15.22 40.55
N ARG A 170 26.87 -14.80 39.48
CA ARG A 170 26.77 -13.45 38.89
C ARG A 170 26.82 -13.48 37.37
N ALA A 171 26.23 -12.49 36.71
CA ALA A 171 26.36 -12.25 35.27
C ALA A 171 26.26 -10.75 34.94
N ALA A 172 26.82 -10.32 33.81
CA ALA A 172 26.65 -8.96 33.31
C ALA A 172 26.01 -8.94 31.92
N VAL A 173 25.02 -8.07 31.76
CA VAL A 173 24.30 -7.78 30.52
C VAL A 173 24.83 -6.45 29.98
N PHE A 174 25.23 -6.42 28.70
CA PHE A 174 25.88 -5.25 28.10
C PHE A 174 25.03 -4.62 26.99
N ILE A 175 24.52 -3.40 27.23
CA ILE A 175 23.56 -2.73 26.34
C ILE A 175 24.14 -1.41 25.80
N PRO A 176 23.97 -1.09 24.50
CA PRO A 176 24.39 0.19 23.94
C PRO A 176 23.54 1.36 24.47
N ALA A 177 24.18 2.29 25.18
CA ALA A 177 23.57 3.51 25.71
C ALA A 177 23.20 4.54 24.62
N ASP A 178 23.79 4.41 23.44
CA ASP A 178 23.74 5.33 22.29
C ASP A 178 22.81 4.81 21.17
N THR A 179 21.66 4.25 21.55
CA THR A 179 20.63 3.79 20.60
C THR A 179 19.20 4.19 21.03
N SER A 180 18.17 3.71 20.32
CA SER A 180 16.78 4.11 20.61
C SER A 180 16.28 3.54 21.94
N PRO A 181 15.35 4.23 22.64
CA PRO A 181 14.70 3.70 23.83
C PRO A 181 14.11 2.30 23.62
N GLN A 182 13.55 2.04 22.44
CA GLN A 182 13.03 0.73 22.10
C GLN A 182 14.13 -0.33 21.93
N GLU A 183 15.21 -0.08 21.18
CA GLU A 183 16.34 -1.03 21.09
C GLU A 183 16.96 -1.33 22.47
N VAL A 184 16.97 -0.36 23.38
CA VAL A 184 17.37 -0.56 24.78
C VAL A 184 16.40 -1.48 25.53
N ARG A 185 15.09 -1.24 25.44
CA ARG A 185 14.04 -2.11 26.01
C ARG A 185 14.10 -3.53 25.43
N ASP A 186 14.34 -3.64 24.12
CA ASP A 186 14.40 -4.89 23.39
C ASP A 186 15.58 -5.75 23.88
N CYS A 187 16.80 -5.19 23.95
CA CYS A 187 17.94 -5.83 24.62
C CYS A 187 17.66 -6.17 26.10
N LEU A 188 16.96 -5.31 26.86
CA LEU A 188 16.62 -5.58 28.26
C LEU A 188 15.74 -6.84 28.39
N HIS A 189 14.84 -7.12 27.45
CA HIS A 189 14.00 -8.31 27.45
C HIS A 189 14.76 -9.58 27.11
N GLU A 190 15.55 -9.55 26.05
CA GLU A 190 16.29 -10.68 25.49
C GLU A 190 17.43 -11.10 26.43
N GLU A 191 18.34 -10.18 26.74
CA GLU A 191 19.56 -10.45 27.52
C GLU A 191 19.28 -10.79 28.98
N LEU A 192 18.26 -10.18 29.60
CA LEU A 192 17.90 -10.53 30.99
C LEU A 192 17.25 -11.91 31.06
N ALA A 193 16.50 -12.31 30.03
CA ALA A 193 15.94 -13.65 29.95
C ALA A 193 17.03 -14.69 29.66
N GLN A 194 18.01 -14.38 28.79
CA GLN A 194 19.18 -15.22 28.60
C GLN A 194 20.00 -15.36 29.90
N ALA A 195 20.24 -14.26 30.62
CA ALA A 195 20.92 -14.26 31.91
C ALA A 195 20.24 -15.19 32.94
N LEU A 196 18.90 -15.23 32.94
CA LEU A 196 18.09 -16.06 33.82
C LEU A 196 18.00 -17.54 33.41
N GLY A 197 18.01 -17.86 32.12
CA GLY A 197 17.68 -19.20 31.62
C GLY A 197 18.29 -19.57 30.25
N PRO A 198 17.51 -19.68 29.16
CA PRO A 198 17.99 -20.08 27.83
C PRO A 198 19.26 -19.37 27.33
N LEU A 199 20.03 -20.03 26.46
CA LEU A 199 21.25 -19.47 25.87
C LEU A 199 21.35 -19.69 24.35
N ASN A 200 20.23 -20.08 23.72
CA ASN A 200 20.12 -20.43 22.31
C ASN A 200 18.78 -19.97 21.73
N ASP A 201 18.75 -19.75 20.43
CA ASP A 201 17.63 -19.19 19.69
C ASP A 201 17.20 -20.10 18.53
N LEU A 202 15.89 -20.13 18.24
CA LEU A 202 15.27 -21.14 17.38
C LEU A 202 14.23 -20.54 16.43
N TYR A 203 14.56 -20.41 15.14
CA TYR A 203 13.69 -19.86 14.09
C TYR A 203 12.34 -20.58 13.90
N ARG A 204 12.15 -21.76 14.51
CA ARG A 204 10.85 -22.45 14.54
C ARG A 204 9.84 -21.83 15.52
N LEU A 205 10.33 -21.14 16.57
CA LEU A 205 9.50 -20.65 17.67
C LEU A 205 8.84 -19.31 17.29
N SER A 206 7.58 -19.37 16.86
CA SER A 206 6.87 -18.15 16.45
C SER A 206 6.58 -17.23 17.65
N ASP A 207 5.89 -17.69 18.69
CA ASP A 207 5.64 -16.85 19.88
C ASP A 207 6.84 -16.82 20.84
N SER A 208 8.05 -16.46 20.39
CA SER A 208 9.23 -16.41 21.27
C SER A 208 10.22 -15.31 20.91
N VAL A 209 10.77 -14.64 21.93
CA VAL A 209 11.96 -13.76 21.80
C VAL A 209 13.20 -14.58 21.48
N PHE A 210 13.23 -15.86 21.87
CA PHE A 210 14.34 -16.77 21.57
C PHE A 210 14.31 -17.25 20.10
N ASN A 211 14.32 -16.31 19.17
CA ASN A 211 14.23 -16.53 17.73
C ASN A 211 14.98 -15.42 16.96
N ASP A 212 16.10 -15.84 16.35
CA ASP A 212 16.97 -15.05 15.48
C ASP A 212 16.28 -14.30 14.31
N ASP A 213 15.02 -14.59 13.97
CA ASP A 213 14.33 -13.87 12.88
C ASP A 213 14.16 -12.38 13.14
N ASN A 214 14.35 -11.94 14.39
CA ASN A 214 14.20 -10.55 14.79
C ASN A 214 12.81 -10.04 14.35
N PHE A 215 11.74 -10.78 14.69
CA PHE A 215 10.36 -10.29 14.69
C PHE A 215 9.79 -10.04 16.09
N GLN A 216 10.49 -10.42 17.16
CA GLN A 216 9.90 -10.57 18.49
C GLN A 216 10.89 -10.17 19.62
N SER A 217 10.66 -9.04 20.33
CA SER A 217 11.65 -8.46 21.29
C SER A 217 11.16 -8.33 22.73
N VAL A 218 9.95 -8.78 23.05
CA VAL A 218 9.34 -8.50 24.35
C VAL A 218 8.70 -9.79 24.85
N LEU A 219 9.34 -10.45 25.83
CA LEU A 219 9.07 -11.83 26.30
C LEU A 219 7.59 -12.22 26.26
N THR A 220 7.23 -13.21 25.45
CA THR A 220 5.86 -13.68 25.17
C THR A 220 5.24 -14.46 26.33
N GLY A 221 4.08 -15.08 26.11
CA GLY A 221 3.52 -16.05 27.07
C GLY A 221 4.35 -17.34 27.12
N PHE A 222 4.80 -17.83 25.96
CA PHE A 222 5.70 -18.98 25.86
C PHE A 222 7.07 -18.70 26.50
N ASP A 223 7.66 -17.52 26.32
CA ASP A 223 8.95 -17.18 26.96
C ASP A 223 8.85 -17.18 28.49
N MET A 224 7.73 -16.70 29.02
CA MET A 224 7.45 -16.75 30.47
C MET A 224 7.24 -18.19 30.96
N GLU A 225 6.65 -19.07 30.14
CA GLU A 225 6.53 -20.50 30.46
C GLU A 225 7.88 -21.24 30.43
N ILE A 226 8.76 -20.93 29.47
CA ILE A 226 10.14 -21.44 29.44
C ILE A 226 10.90 -21.00 30.71
N LEU A 227 10.84 -19.71 31.06
CA LEU A 227 11.47 -19.19 32.28
C LEU A 227 10.87 -19.76 33.57
N ARG A 228 9.55 -19.95 33.63
CA ARG A 228 8.85 -20.62 34.74
C ARG A 228 9.29 -22.08 34.87
N LEU A 229 9.60 -22.75 33.76
CA LEU A 229 10.13 -24.11 33.76
C LEU A 229 11.59 -24.14 34.23
N THR A 230 12.43 -23.16 33.84
CA THR A 230 13.79 -22.98 34.35
C THR A 230 13.79 -22.86 35.88
N TYR A 231 12.87 -22.06 36.42
CA TYR A 231 12.73 -21.83 37.87
C TYR A 231 11.82 -22.85 38.58
N SER A 232 11.47 -23.96 37.92
CA SER A 232 10.71 -25.04 38.54
C SER A 232 11.48 -25.69 39.70
N PRO A 233 10.83 -26.00 40.84
CA PRO A 233 11.43 -26.81 41.91
C PRO A 233 11.84 -28.24 41.52
N ARG A 234 11.43 -28.71 40.32
CA ARG A 234 11.85 -30.02 39.78
C ARG A 234 13.29 -30.03 39.28
N LEU A 235 13.83 -28.86 38.93
CA LEU A 235 15.17 -28.66 38.38
C LEU A 235 16.04 -27.91 39.39
N VAL A 236 17.34 -28.18 39.41
CA VAL A 236 18.37 -27.41 40.14
C VAL A 236 19.68 -27.43 39.35
N SER A 237 20.46 -26.37 39.49
CA SER A 237 21.79 -26.24 38.87
C SER A 237 22.70 -27.43 39.18
N GLY A 238 23.48 -27.86 38.20
CA GLY A 238 24.37 -29.02 38.29
C GLY A 238 23.78 -30.32 37.74
N MET A 239 22.48 -30.37 37.40
CA MET A 239 21.88 -31.53 36.71
C MET A 239 22.43 -31.69 35.30
N SER A 240 22.65 -32.94 34.88
CA SER A 240 22.91 -33.29 33.49
C SER A 240 21.69 -33.07 32.59
N ARG A 241 21.92 -32.93 31.29
CA ARG A 241 20.87 -32.89 30.25
C ARG A 241 19.91 -34.08 30.36
N GLU A 242 20.44 -35.27 30.60
CA GLU A 242 19.68 -36.52 30.69
C GLU A 242 18.82 -36.57 31.97
N GLU A 243 19.31 -36.05 33.10
CA GLU A 243 18.50 -35.87 34.31
C GLU A 243 17.38 -34.84 34.11
N VAL A 244 17.64 -33.71 33.46
CA VAL A 244 16.61 -32.70 33.19
C VAL A 244 15.56 -33.26 32.22
N ALA A 245 15.96 -33.96 31.16
CA ALA A 245 15.05 -34.64 30.25
C ALA A 245 14.13 -35.63 30.99
N ALA A 246 14.69 -36.46 31.88
CA ALA A 246 13.92 -37.37 32.73
C ALA A 246 13.01 -36.62 33.73
N ARG A 247 13.48 -35.51 34.32
CA ARG A 247 12.67 -34.64 35.20
C ARG A 247 11.54 -33.92 34.47
N LEU A 248 11.62 -33.77 33.15
CA LEU A 248 10.61 -33.12 32.31
C LEU A 248 9.76 -34.10 31.47
N GLY A 249 10.09 -35.40 31.47
CA GLY A 249 9.37 -36.41 30.69
C GLY A 249 9.56 -36.24 29.17
N THR A 250 10.76 -35.84 28.73
CA THR A 250 11.10 -35.54 27.34
C THR A 250 12.38 -36.26 26.91
N SER A 251 12.80 -36.08 25.65
CA SER A 251 14.07 -36.59 25.12
C SER A 251 15.25 -35.75 25.62
N ALA A 252 16.39 -36.41 25.89
CA ALA A 252 17.68 -35.74 26.09
C ALA A 252 18.39 -35.40 24.76
N ALA A 253 18.03 -36.08 23.66
CA ALA A 253 18.54 -35.77 22.34
C ALA A 253 17.97 -34.42 21.88
N LEU A 254 18.88 -33.48 21.59
CA LEU A 254 18.55 -32.17 21.05
C LEU A 254 18.22 -32.29 19.56
N ASP A 255 17.18 -31.59 19.13
CA ASP A 255 16.82 -31.43 17.73
C ASP A 255 16.27 -30.03 17.53
N SER A 256 17.16 -29.10 17.22
CA SER A 256 16.78 -27.75 16.78
C SER A 256 15.85 -27.81 15.55
N GLY A 257 15.92 -28.88 14.76
CA GLY A 257 15.26 -29.07 13.47
C GLY A 257 15.88 -28.23 12.36
N GLN A 258 16.90 -27.42 12.65
CA GLN A 258 17.44 -26.38 11.77
C GLN A 258 18.73 -26.84 11.09
N SER A 259 18.89 -26.53 9.79
CA SER A 259 20.17 -26.71 9.12
C SER A 259 21.06 -25.50 9.37
N THR A 260 22.27 -25.71 9.89
CA THR A 260 23.30 -24.66 10.05
C THR A 260 23.65 -23.98 8.72
N ASP A 261 23.48 -24.69 7.60
CA ASP A 261 23.72 -24.19 6.25
C ASP A 261 22.56 -23.34 5.71
N TRP A 262 21.35 -23.52 6.27
CA TRP A 262 20.20 -22.63 6.08
C TRP A 262 20.32 -21.36 6.94
N THR A 263 20.64 -21.50 8.23
CA THR A 263 20.92 -20.36 9.13
C THR A 263 21.96 -19.43 8.52
N ARG A 264 23.11 -19.97 8.09
CA ARG A 264 24.16 -19.19 7.40
C ARG A 264 23.67 -18.50 6.12
N ALA A 265 22.74 -19.11 5.38
CA ALA A 265 22.18 -18.51 4.18
C ALA A 265 21.21 -17.34 4.53
N ILE A 266 20.47 -17.45 5.63
CA ILE A 266 19.62 -16.38 6.19
C ILE A 266 20.46 -15.22 6.74
N GLU A 267 21.49 -15.50 7.55
CA GLU A 267 22.44 -14.51 8.06
C GLU A 267 23.08 -13.69 6.92
N LEU A 268 23.58 -14.37 5.88
CA LEU A 268 24.19 -13.72 4.72
C LEU A 268 23.16 -12.97 3.86
N ALA A 269 21.90 -13.41 3.80
CA ALA A 269 20.84 -12.70 3.10
C ALA A 269 20.46 -11.37 3.79
N LEU A 270 20.31 -11.39 5.12
CA LEU A 270 19.79 -10.26 5.90
C LEU A 270 20.88 -9.34 6.44
N GLY A 271 22.09 -9.86 6.67
CA GLY A 271 23.25 -9.15 7.21
C GLY A 271 23.72 -7.95 6.37
N ARG A 272 24.56 -7.11 6.96
CA ARG A 272 24.99 -5.82 6.37
C ARG A 272 26.19 -5.92 5.41
N GLY A 273 26.73 -7.13 5.20
CA GLY A 273 27.88 -7.40 4.33
C GLY A 273 27.50 -7.95 2.95
N GLY A 274 28.47 -8.01 2.03
CA GLY A 274 28.29 -8.56 0.69
C GLY A 274 27.59 -7.64 -0.30
N SER A 275 27.59 -8.03 -1.58
CA SER A 275 26.85 -7.31 -2.64
C SER A 275 25.35 -7.69 -2.63
N GLN A 276 24.47 -6.83 -3.16
CA GLN A 276 23.04 -7.15 -3.26
C GLN A 276 22.78 -8.46 -4.02
N ALA A 277 23.60 -8.77 -5.04
CA ALA A 277 23.53 -10.02 -5.80
C ALA A 277 23.91 -11.24 -4.94
N ALA A 278 24.99 -11.15 -4.14
CA ALA A 278 25.39 -12.22 -3.22
C ALA A 278 24.31 -12.46 -2.15
N ARG A 279 23.77 -11.38 -1.56
CA ARG A 279 22.67 -11.46 -0.58
C ARG A 279 21.41 -12.09 -1.16
N LYS A 280 21.02 -11.71 -2.39
CA LYS A 280 19.91 -12.34 -3.12
C LYS A 280 20.16 -13.84 -3.32
N ALA A 281 21.35 -14.23 -3.79
CA ALA A 281 21.71 -15.63 -3.98
C ALA A 281 21.68 -16.42 -2.65
N SER A 282 22.06 -15.80 -1.53
CA SER A 282 21.92 -16.41 -0.19
C SER A 282 20.44 -16.61 0.21
N ALA A 283 19.55 -15.66 -0.09
CA ALA A 283 18.11 -15.83 0.16
C ALA A 283 17.47 -16.89 -0.75
N GLU A 284 17.87 -16.94 -2.03
CA GLU A 284 17.42 -17.98 -2.97
C GLU A 284 17.94 -19.37 -2.55
N ARG A 285 19.16 -19.47 -1.98
CA ARG A 285 19.70 -20.68 -1.33
C ARG A 285 18.92 -21.06 -0.08
N ALA A 286 18.63 -20.11 0.81
CA ALA A 286 17.85 -20.36 2.03
C ALA A 286 16.46 -20.91 1.72
N LEU A 287 15.77 -20.31 0.74
CA LEU A 287 14.47 -20.81 0.28
C LEU A 287 14.56 -22.23 -0.30
N ALA A 288 15.56 -22.51 -1.13
CA ALA A 288 15.77 -23.85 -1.69
C ALA A 288 16.06 -24.90 -0.60
N LEU A 289 16.85 -24.55 0.42
CA LEU A 289 17.13 -25.44 1.56
C LEU A 289 15.88 -25.71 2.41
N ALA A 290 15.07 -24.69 2.71
CA ALA A 290 13.83 -24.86 3.47
C ALA A 290 12.79 -25.72 2.70
N GLN A 291 12.71 -25.54 1.37
CA GLN A 291 11.87 -26.37 0.50
C GLN A 291 12.38 -27.82 0.42
N ALA A 292 13.69 -28.05 0.28
CA ALA A 292 14.29 -29.38 0.23
C ALA A 292 14.16 -30.14 1.57
N ALA A 293 14.16 -29.42 2.70
CA ALA A 293 13.89 -29.98 4.02
C ALA A 293 12.40 -30.25 4.29
N GLY A 294 11.50 -29.91 3.35
CA GLY A 294 10.06 -30.17 3.46
C GLY A 294 9.34 -29.33 4.52
N TRP A 295 9.96 -28.28 5.04
CA TRP A 295 9.39 -27.43 6.10
C TRP A 295 8.14 -26.68 5.61
N GLN A 296 7.13 -26.56 6.48
CA GLN A 296 5.89 -25.81 6.20
C GLN A 296 5.61 -24.73 7.27
N ASP A 297 6.60 -24.47 8.13
CA ASP A 297 6.52 -23.60 9.29
C ASP A 297 7.18 -22.21 9.05
N GLY A 298 7.38 -21.48 10.14
CA GLY A 298 7.93 -20.12 10.15
C GLY A 298 9.28 -19.98 9.45
N ARG A 299 10.07 -21.05 9.31
CA ARG A 299 11.38 -21.04 8.63
C ARG A 299 11.25 -20.97 7.10
N LEU A 300 10.27 -21.67 6.53
CA LEU A 300 9.93 -21.52 5.11
C LEU A 300 9.37 -20.13 4.84
N ALA A 301 8.47 -19.65 5.72
CA ALA A 301 7.89 -18.31 5.62
C ALA A 301 8.94 -17.20 5.73
N PHE A 302 9.92 -17.35 6.63
CA PHE A 302 11.02 -16.40 6.80
C PHE A 302 11.95 -16.39 5.60
N SER A 303 12.21 -17.55 5.00
CA SER A 303 12.97 -17.66 3.74
C SER A 303 12.31 -16.88 2.60
N TYR A 304 10.97 -17.00 2.46
CA TYR A 304 10.20 -16.18 1.51
C TYR A 304 10.23 -14.69 1.85
N PHE A 305 10.11 -14.31 3.13
CA PHE A 305 10.20 -12.91 3.58
C PHE A 305 11.58 -12.29 3.27
N ALA A 306 12.67 -12.98 3.61
CA ALA A 306 14.03 -12.52 3.34
C ALA A 306 14.27 -12.31 1.83
N LEU A 307 13.79 -13.23 1.01
CA LEU A 307 13.82 -13.09 -0.45
C LEU A 307 12.98 -11.90 -0.93
N GLY A 308 11.72 -11.78 -0.47
CA GLY A 308 10.81 -10.70 -0.85
C GLY A 308 11.41 -9.31 -0.59
N ARG A 309 12.05 -9.11 0.57
CA ARG A 309 12.72 -7.84 0.92
C ARG A 309 13.88 -7.47 0.00
N LEU A 310 14.68 -8.45 -0.42
CA LEU A 310 15.82 -8.21 -1.32
C LEU A 310 15.38 -7.95 -2.77
N LEU A 311 14.24 -8.52 -3.17
CA LEU A 311 13.62 -8.32 -4.48
C LEU A 311 12.81 -7.03 -4.59
N ALA A 312 12.25 -6.51 -3.49
CA ALA A 312 11.25 -5.43 -3.49
C ALA A 312 11.66 -4.15 -4.26
N GLY A 313 12.96 -3.82 -4.31
CA GLY A 313 13.47 -2.65 -5.04
C GLY A 313 13.61 -2.84 -6.56
N ASN A 314 13.77 -4.08 -7.04
CA ASN A 314 14.19 -4.39 -8.42
C ASN A 314 13.21 -5.32 -9.17
N GLU A 315 12.59 -6.27 -8.47
CA GLU A 315 11.75 -7.34 -9.03
C GLU A 315 10.39 -7.39 -8.27
N PRO A 316 9.59 -6.30 -8.28
CA PRO A 316 8.44 -6.13 -7.39
C PRO A 316 7.35 -7.21 -7.55
N ALA A 317 7.18 -7.77 -8.76
CA ALA A 317 6.24 -8.88 -8.98
C ALA A 317 6.66 -10.17 -8.25
N ARG A 318 7.97 -10.49 -8.22
CA ARG A 318 8.49 -11.63 -7.45
C ARG A 318 8.48 -11.35 -5.96
N ALA A 319 8.75 -10.11 -5.54
CA ALA A 319 8.64 -9.71 -4.14
C ALA A 319 7.20 -9.87 -3.62
N LEU A 320 6.20 -9.51 -4.42
CA LEU A 320 4.78 -9.66 -4.08
C LEU A 320 4.37 -11.13 -3.92
N ASP A 321 4.81 -12.01 -4.83
CA ASP A 321 4.59 -13.47 -4.71
C ASP A 321 5.27 -14.04 -3.46
N ALA A 322 6.53 -13.67 -3.20
CA ALA A 322 7.27 -14.12 -2.02
C ALA A 322 6.61 -13.66 -0.70
N PHE A 323 6.24 -12.37 -0.58
CA PHE A 323 5.51 -11.87 0.59
C PHE A 323 4.12 -12.50 0.71
N GLY A 324 3.42 -12.75 -0.40
CA GLY A 324 2.15 -13.47 -0.41
C GLY A 324 2.27 -14.88 0.18
N ARG A 325 3.27 -15.65 -0.26
CA ARG A 325 3.56 -17.01 0.28
C ARG A 325 3.91 -16.98 1.76
N ALA A 326 4.77 -16.03 2.18
CA ALA A 326 5.10 -15.84 3.59
C ALA A 326 3.86 -15.51 4.43
N ALA A 327 2.98 -14.63 3.93
CA ALA A 327 1.73 -14.28 4.59
C ALA A 327 0.77 -15.47 4.69
N THR A 328 0.63 -16.29 3.64
CA THR A 328 -0.19 -17.51 3.69
C THR A 328 0.28 -18.49 4.76
N ILE A 329 1.59 -18.70 4.89
CA ILE A 329 2.14 -19.61 5.89
C ILE A 329 1.95 -19.04 7.30
N TYR A 330 2.38 -17.80 7.57
CA TYR A 330 2.23 -17.20 8.89
C TYR A 330 0.76 -17.00 9.33
N ALA A 331 -0.17 -16.80 8.40
CA ALA A 331 -1.61 -16.75 8.72
C ALA A 331 -2.18 -18.11 9.19
N GLY A 332 -1.47 -19.22 8.96
CA GLY A 332 -1.79 -20.54 9.49
C GLY A 332 -0.99 -20.95 10.73
N LEU A 333 -0.09 -20.10 11.24
CA LEU A 333 0.80 -20.41 12.36
C LEU A 333 0.41 -19.64 13.64
N PRO A 334 0.21 -20.33 14.78
CA PRO A 334 -0.03 -19.67 16.07
C PRO A 334 1.12 -18.76 16.48
N GLY A 335 0.83 -17.56 17.00
CA GLY A 335 1.88 -16.65 17.49
C GLY A 335 2.67 -15.96 16.38
N ALA A 336 2.27 -16.13 15.11
CA ALA A 336 2.91 -15.49 13.97
C ALA A 336 2.21 -14.20 13.52
N GLU A 337 1.24 -13.69 14.29
CA GLU A 337 0.44 -12.51 13.94
C GLU A 337 1.32 -11.28 13.74
N LEU A 338 2.39 -11.12 14.55
CA LEU A 338 3.36 -10.04 14.39
C LEU A 338 4.18 -10.19 13.10
N ARG A 339 4.48 -11.42 12.65
CA ARG A 339 5.19 -11.67 11.38
C ARG A 339 4.31 -11.36 10.18
N LEU A 340 3.05 -11.77 10.24
CA LEU A 340 2.03 -11.38 9.29
C LEU A 340 1.87 -9.86 9.23
N ALA A 341 1.86 -9.16 10.38
CA ALA A 341 1.75 -7.70 10.42
C ALA A 341 2.99 -6.95 9.87
N HIS A 342 4.20 -7.51 10.05
CA HIS A 342 5.41 -7.00 9.38
C HIS A 342 5.36 -7.22 7.85
N ILE A 343 4.77 -8.32 7.37
CA ILE A 343 4.56 -8.56 5.93
C ILE A 343 3.48 -7.63 5.39
N ASP A 344 2.37 -7.43 6.12
CA ASP A 344 1.33 -6.46 5.76
C ASP A 344 1.91 -5.04 5.62
N MET A 345 2.90 -4.68 6.43
CA MET A 345 3.64 -3.44 6.24
C MET A 345 4.43 -3.41 4.92
N GLN A 346 5.17 -4.46 4.58
CA GLN A 346 5.88 -4.54 3.28
C GLN A 346 4.89 -4.47 2.10
N LEU A 347 3.78 -5.21 2.19
CA LEU A 347 2.71 -5.20 1.19
C LEU A 347 2.04 -3.83 1.10
N ALA A 348 1.84 -3.11 2.22
CA ALA A 348 1.26 -1.77 2.23
C ALA A 348 2.21 -0.73 1.61
N VAL A 349 3.53 -0.84 1.84
CA VAL A 349 4.56 -0.03 1.17
C VAL A 349 4.55 -0.29 -0.34
N MET A 350 4.41 -1.55 -0.77
CA MET A 350 4.31 -1.90 -2.20
C MET A 350 2.98 -1.45 -2.82
N ALA A 351 1.87 -1.53 -2.09
CA ALA A 351 0.57 -1.02 -2.50
C ALA A 351 0.61 0.51 -2.67
N LEU A 352 1.21 1.25 -1.72
CA LEU A 352 1.49 2.68 -1.88
C LEU A 352 2.32 2.95 -3.12
N ALA A 353 3.43 2.23 -3.34
CA ALA A 353 4.30 2.40 -4.51
C ALA A 353 3.59 2.13 -5.85
N GLY A 354 2.57 1.27 -5.86
CA GLY A 354 1.71 1.01 -7.01
C GLY A 354 0.51 1.95 -7.16
N GLY A 355 0.28 2.86 -6.20
CA GLY A 355 -0.88 3.77 -6.17
C GLY A 355 -2.17 3.16 -5.60
N PHE A 356 -2.11 1.95 -5.03
CA PHE A 356 -3.24 1.24 -4.45
C PHE A 356 -3.48 1.67 -2.99
N ALA A 357 -3.81 2.95 -2.80
CA ALA A 357 -3.90 3.57 -1.47
C ALA A 357 -4.97 2.93 -0.56
N GLU A 358 -6.12 2.49 -1.09
CA GLU A 358 -7.13 1.78 -0.30
C GLU A 358 -6.62 0.44 0.25
N GLU A 359 -5.85 -0.30 -0.56
CA GLU A 359 -5.24 -1.58 -0.16
C GLU A 359 -4.11 -1.39 0.86
N ALA A 360 -3.29 -0.35 0.67
CA ALA A 360 -2.28 0.04 1.66
C ALA A 360 -2.90 0.40 3.01
N MET A 361 -4.01 1.15 3.01
CA MET A 361 -4.78 1.46 4.21
C MET A 361 -5.37 0.20 4.85
N ARG A 362 -5.96 -0.71 4.05
CA ARG A 362 -6.55 -1.97 4.53
C ARG A 362 -5.51 -2.89 5.19
N LEU A 363 -4.32 -2.99 4.61
CA LEU A 363 -3.20 -3.76 5.17
C LEU A 363 -2.67 -3.11 6.45
N ALA A 364 -2.50 -1.79 6.47
CA ALA A 364 -2.10 -1.07 7.68
C ALA A 364 -3.13 -1.20 8.80
N ASP A 365 -4.44 -1.14 8.50
CA ASP A 365 -5.50 -1.30 9.50
C ASP A 365 -5.65 -2.74 10.04
N ARG A 366 -5.24 -3.76 9.28
CA ARG A 366 -5.08 -5.12 9.82
C ARG A 366 -3.86 -5.23 10.74
N ALA A 367 -2.76 -4.58 10.38
CA ALA A 367 -1.51 -4.66 11.12
C ALA A 367 -1.50 -3.81 12.40
N ILE A 368 -2.03 -2.58 12.40
CA ILE A 368 -1.92 -1.62 13.52
C ILE A 368 -2.44 -2.17 14.87
N PRO A 369 -3.60 -2.84 14.97
CA PRO A 369 -4.08 -3.37 16.25
C PRO A 369 -3.15 -4.45 16.81
N VAL A 370 -2.66 -5.33 15.92
CA VAL A 370 -1.62 -6.32 16.24
C VAL A 370 -0.39 -5.56 16.71
N VAL A 371 0.24 -4.73 15.89
CA VAL A 371 1.50 -4.01 16.19
C VAL A 371 1.43 -3.07 17.41
N ARG A 372 0.25 -2.59 17.80
CA ARG A 372 0.04 -1.79 19.02
C ARG A 372 -0.01 -2.66 20.28
N ALA A 373 -0.78 -3.75 20.27
CA ALA A 373 -0.73 -4.72 21.36
C ALA A 373 0.68 -5.33 21.41
N GLN A 374 1.16 -5.74 20.24
CA GLN A 374 2.53 -6.11 19.92
C GLN A 374 3.55 -4.94 20.01
N GLN A 375 3.52 -4.11 21.08
CA GLN A 375 4.33 -2.95 21.55
C GLN A 375 5.51 -2.41 20.70
N ASN A 376 5.38 -2.41 19.38
CA ASN A 376 6.45 -2.18 18.42
C ASN A 376 6.37 -0.73 17.96
N ALA A 377 7.05 0.18 18.67
CA ALA A 377 6.97 1.61 18.40
C ALA A 377 7.50 1.97 17.00
N ALA A 378 8.57 1.30 16.53
CA ALA A 378 9.15 1.50 15.21
C ALA A 378 8.19 1.10 14.06
N LEU A 379 7.60 -0.10 14.12
CA LEU A 379 6.63 -0.57 13.13
C LEU A 379 5.28 0.14 13.26
N LEU A 380 4.85 0.49 14.48
CA LEU A 380 3.61 1.25 14.70
C LEU A 380 3.73 2.65 14.10
N ALA A 381 4.83 3.36 14.36
CA ALA A 381 5.12 4.62 13.69
C ALA A 381 5.17 4.47 12.17
N THR A 382 5.87 3.44 11.67
CA THR A 382 5.93 3.11 10.23
C THR A 382 4.53 2.90 9.63
N LEU A 383 3.67 2.11 10.27
CA LEU A 383 2.32 1.81 9.79
C LEU A 383 1.39 3.03 9.85
N LEU A 384 1.49 3.85 10.90
CA LEU A 384 0.72 5.10 11.01
C LEU A 384 1.13 6.09 9.92
N LEU A 385 2.43 6.18 9.60
CA LEU A 385 2.95 7.00 8.49
C LEU A 385 2.53 6.46 7.12
N ILE A 386 2.59 5.14 6.89
CA ILE A 386 2.07 4.49 5.68
C ILE A 386 0.57 4.79 5.51
N LYS A 387 -0.21 4.67 6.58
CA LYS A 387 -1.64 5.00 6.56
C LYS A 387 -1.89 6.49 6.33
N ALA A 388 -1.02 7.38 6.85
CA ALA A 388 -1.10 8.81 6.56
C ALA A 388 -0.89 9.11 5.06
N GLU A 389 0.14 8.56 4.44
CA GLU A 389 0.36 8.75 2.99
C GLU A 389 -0.75 8.12 2.14
N ALA A 390 -1.36 7.02 2.60
CA ALA A 390 -2.54 6.44 1.97
C ALA A 390 -3.75 7.40 2.04
N LEU A 391 -4.01 8.01 3.19
CA LEU A 391 -5.09 8.99 3.35
C LEU A 391 -4.84 10.28 2.56
N GLU A 392 -3.59 10.73 2.46
CA GLU A 392 -3.18 11.85 1.60
C GLU A 392 -3.52 11.56 0.13
N ALA A 393 -3.13 10.38 -0.37
CA ALA A 393 -3.41 9.92 -1.73
C ALA A 393 -4.91 9.73 -2.01
N LEU A 394 -5.71 9.42 -0.99
CA LEU A 394 -7.18 9.33 -1.05
C LEU A 394 -7.88 10.70 -0.89
N GLY A 395 -7.13 11.80 -0.79
CA GLY A 395 -7.67 13.16 -0.70
C GLY A 395 -8.19 13.55 0.70
N ASN A 396 -7.69 12.92 1.75
CA ASN A 396 -8.03 13.19 3.15
C ASN A 396 -6.82 13.72 3.94
N PRO A 397 -6.32 14.95 3.62
CA PRO A 397 -5.09 15.51 4.19
C PRO A 397 -5.21 15.82 5.69
N SER A 398 -6.41 16.08 6.21
CA SER A 398 -6.62 16.35 7.64
C SER A 398 -6.43 15.10 8.50
N ALA A 399 -6.97 13.95 8.06
CA ALA A 399 -6.72 12.67 8.74
C ALA A 399 -5.29 12.17 8.53
N ALA A 400 -4.67 12.45 7.39
CA ALA A 400 -3.24 12.20 7.17
C ALA A 400 -2.37 13.02 8.14
N ALA A 401 -2.63 14.33 8.29
CA ALA A 401 -1.94 15.19 9.25
C ALA A 401 -2.11 14.71 10.70
N ALA A 402 -3.32 14.29 11.10
CA ALA A 402 -3.57 13.70 12.41
C ALA A 402 -2.71 12.46 12.66
N LEU A 403 -2.69 11.48 11.75
CA LEU A 403 -1.87 10.28 11.89
C LEU A 403 -0.36 10.57 11.91
N ARG A 404 0.12 11.58 11.18
CA ARG A 404 1.53 12.01 11.27
C ARG A 404 1.86 12.56 12.66
N MET A 405 0.96 13.31 13.30
CA MET A 405 1.12 13.74 14.70
C MET A 405 1.06 12.57 15.68
N ASP A 406 0.06 11.69 15.55
CA ASP A 406 -0.11 10.49 16.40
C ASP A 406 1.09 9.53 16.31
N SER A 407 1.77 9.48 15.17
CA SER A 407 2.97 8.66 14.96
C SER A 407 4.20 9.17 15.70
N ALA A 408 4.29 10.48 15.99
CA ALA A 408 5.54 11.11 16.43
C ALA A 408 6.07 10.63 17.81
N PRO A 409 5.24 10.35 18.84
CA PRO A 409 5.73 9.77 20.09
C PRO A 409 6.32 8.36 19.88
N TRP A 410 5.65 7.52 19.08
CA TRP A 410 6.12 6.17 18.75
C TRP A 410 7.40 6.21 17.92
N ALA A 411 7.49 7.16 16.96
CA ALA A 411 8.68 7.35 16.15
C ALA A 411 9.91 7.74 16.99
N ARG A 412 9.73 8.59 18.01
CA ARG A 412 10.80 8.97 18.96
C ARG A 412 11.26 7.80 19.83
N TYR A 413 10.34 6.96 20.31
CA TYR A 413 10.70 5.79 21.11
C TYR A 413 11.37 4.69 20.26
N GLY A 414 10.83 4.42 19.06
CA GLY A 414 11.32 3.38 18.14
C GLY A 414 12.62 3.73 17.41
N PHE A 415 12.70 4.91 16.78
CA PHE A 415 13.85 5.35 15.97
C PHE A 415 14.84 6.24 16.75
N GLY A 416 14.54 6.57 18.01
CA GLY A 416 15.36 7.41 18.87
C GLY A 416 15.48 8.85 18.39
N SER A 417 16.46 9.12 17.52
CA SER A 417 16.86 10.49 17.19
C SER A 417 15.88 11.20 16.26
N GLU A 418 15.66 12.50 16.52
CA GLU A 418 14.92 13.42 15.65
C GLU A 418 15.48 13.48 14.21
N GLY A 419 16.73 13.08 13.99
CA GLY A 419 17.32 12.92 12.65
C GLY A 419 16.80 11.67 11.94
N MET A 420 16.76 10.52 12.64
CA MET A 420 16.25 9.26 12.12
C MET A 420 14.74 9.31 11.86
N VAL A 421 13.97 9.83 12.82
CA VAL A 421 12.51 10.07 12.67
C VAL A 421 12.22 10.83 11.38
N ARG A 422 12.88 11.97 11.18
CA ARG A 422 12.74 12.78 9.95
C ARG A 422 13.26 12.10 8.69
N SER A 423 14.15 11.10 8.80
CA SER A 423 14.52 10.27 7.64
C SER A 423 13.42 9.28 7.29
N ARG A 424 13.00 8.43 8.23
CA ARG A 424 11.97 7.41 7.97
C ARG A 424 10.67 8.04 7.45
N MET A 425 10.28 9.23 7.93
CA MET A 425 9.16 10.01 7.37
C MET A 425 9.37 10.40 5.89
N ARG A 426 10.55 10.90 5.51
CA ARG A 426 10.89 11.20 4.10
C ARG A 426 10.92 9.95 3.24
N ASP A 427 11.46 8.85 3.77
CA ASP A 427 11.60 7.59 3.04
C ASP A 427 10.22 7.00 2.70
N ILE A 428 9.25 7.08 3.62
CA ILE A 428 7.85 6.68 3.41
C ILE A 428 7.15 7.62 2.41
N ALA A 429 7.25 8.95 2.58
CA ALA A 429 6.67 9.91 1.64
C ALA A 429 7.25 9.78 0.21
N ALA A 430 8.53 9.44 0.09
CA ALA A 430 9.18 9.17 -1.21
C ALA A 430 8.68 7.88 -1.89
N VAL A 431 8.20 6.88 -1.13
CA VAL A 431 7.51 5.71 -1.71
C VAL A 431 6.20 6.14 -2.36
N ALA A 432 5.35 6.87 -1.63
CA ALA A 432 4.08 7.37 -2.17
C ALA A 432 4.27 8.34 -3.34
N GLY A 433 5.28 9.21 -3.26
CA GLY A 433 5.65 10.14 -4.33
C GLY A 433 5.94 9.44 -5.67
N ARG A 434 6.63 8.28 -5.65
CA ARG A 434 6.90 7.49 -6.88
C ARG A 434 5.63 6.97 -7.56
N ALA A 435 4.59 6.63 -6.80
CA ALA A 435 3.29 6.27 -7.37
C ALA A 435 2.63 7.48 -8.03
N GLY A 436 2.65 8.63 -7.35
CA GLY A 436 2.24 9.91 -7.91
C GLY A 436 2.97 10.24 -9.22
N GLU A 437 4.27 9.97 -9.30
CA GLU A 437 5.05 10.11 -10.54
C GLU A 437 4.68 9.09 -11.60
N ILE A 438 4.50 7.80 -11.29
CA ILE A 438 4.10 6.78 -12.29
C ILE A 438 2.71 7.09 -12.86
N PHE A 439 1.77 7.54 -12.03
CA PHE A 439 0.47 8.02 -12.49
C PHE A 439 0.58 9.34 -13.26
N ALA A 440 1.40 10.31 -12.81
CA ALA A 440 1.60 11.57 -13.52
C ALA A 440 2.44 11.43 -14.81
N VAL A 441 3.23 10.38 -14.95
CA VAL A 441 3.96 9.98 -16.17
C VAL A 441 3.04 9.18 -17.09
N SER A 442 2.19 8.29 -16.57
CA SER A 442 1.14 7.63 -17.37
C SER A 442 0.12 8.65 -17.90
N ALA A 443 -0.23 9.66 -17.10
CA ALA A 443 -1.05 10.79 -17.49
C ALA A 443 -0.33 11.70 -18.49
N ARG A 444 0.95 12.08 -18.26
CA ARG A 444 1.70 12.91 -19.23
C ARG A 444 2.05 12.16 -20.53
N ILE A 445 2.26 10.85 -20.50
CA ILE A 445 2.41 10.01 -21.70
C ILE A 445 1.06 9.90 -22.42
N SER A 446 -0.05 9.77 -21.70
CA SER A 446 -1.40 9.85 -22.28
C SER A 446 -1.63 11.21 -22.94
N GLU A 447 -1.52 12.32 -22.21
CA GLU A 447 -1.66 13.69 -22.73
C GLU A 447 -0.73 13.96 -23.92
N THR A 448 0.53 13.50 -23.88
CA THR A 448 1.49 13.74 -24.97
C THR A 448 1.21 12.85 -26.19
N SER A 449 0.70 11.63 -25.98
CA SER A 449 0.24 10.76 -27.07
C SER A 449 -1.06 11.27 -27.70
N MET A 450 -2.00 11.76 -26.87
CA MET A 450 -3.26 12.38 -27.28
C MET A 450 -2.99 13.71 -28.01
N ARG A 451 -2.02 14.51 -27.57
CA ARG A 451 -1.54 15.73 -28.26
C ARG A 451 -0.92 15.48 -29.63
N THR A 452 -0.41 14.28 -29.91
CA THR A 452 0.38 13.99 -31.12
C THR A 452 -0.25 12.95 -32.05
N GLY A 453 -1.37 12.32 -31.67
CA GLY A 453 -2.12 11.37 -32.50
C GLY A 453 -1.44 10.01 -32.75
N ARG A 454 -0.23 9.77 -32.23
CA ARG A 454 0.60 8.59 -32.56
C ARG A 454 0.38 7.39 -31.62
N LEU A 455 -0.88 7.06 -31.33
CA LEU A 455 -1.26 5.98 -30.39
C LEU A 455 -0.55 4.63 -30.66
N ALA A 456 -0.20 4.32 -31.90
CA ALA A 456 0.48 3.09 -32.28
C ALA A 456 1.89 2.96 -31.67
N ARG A 457 2.70 4.04 -31.66
CA ARG A 457 4.07 3.98 -31.10
C ARG A 457 4.06 4.03 -29.57
N SER A 458 3.08 4.70 -28.97
CA SER A 458 2.89 4.71 -27.51
C SER A 458 2.55 3.32 -26.96
N LYS A 459 1.73 2.55 -27.70
CA LYS A 459 1.38 1.16 -27.34
C LYS A 459 2.61 0.25 -27.28
N ALA A 460 3.60 0.41 -28.17
CA ALA A 460 4.83 -0.38 -28.08
C ALA A 460 5.62 -0.10 -26.79
N ARG A 461 5.74 1.17 -26.37
CA ARG A 461 6.41 1.53 -25.10
C ARG A 461 5.63 1.05 -23.86
N ILE A 462 4.31 1.18 -23.87
CA ILE A 462 3.46 0.69 -22.77
C ILE A 462 3.50 -0.84 -22.70
N ALA A 463 3.41 -1.55 -23.84
CA ALA A 463 3.45 -3.01 -23.89
C ALA A 463 4.82 -3.62 -23.53
N VAL A 464 5.91 -2.85 -23.62
CA VAL A 464 7.21 -3.23 -23.04
C VAL A 464 7.17 -3.06 -21.52
N ALA A 465 6.69 -1.93 -21.01
CA ALA A 465 6.58 -1.69 -19.57
C ALA A 465 5.58 -2.61 -18.84
N THR A 466 4.51 -3.07 -19.51
CA THR A 466 3.54 -4.02 -18.94
C THR A 466 3.93 -5.49 -19.13
N ARG A 467 4.94 -5.82 -19.96
CA ARG A 467 5.31 -7.22 -20.24
C ARG A 467 5.87 -7.94 -19.02
N GLU A 468 6.53 -7.21 -18.12
CA GLU A 468 7.14 -7.72 -16.89
C GLU A 468 6.18 -7.67 -15.68
N SER A 469 4.99 -7.08 -15.85
CA SER A 469 4.02 -6.82 -14.77
C SER A 469 2.60 -7.34 -15.05
N ALA A 470 2.39 -8.10 -16.13
CA ALA A 470 1.07 -8.54 -16.56
C ALA A 470 0.39 -9.58 -15.63
N ALA A 471 1.16 -10.45 -14.94
CA ALA A 471 0.59 -11.59 -14.23
C ALA A 471 -0.35 -11.22 -13.05
N PRO A 472 0.00 -10.29 -12.13
CA PRO A 472 -0.89 -9.92 -11.02
C PRO A 472 -2.09 -9.07 -11.47
N ILE A 473 -2.01 -8.43 -12.65
CA ILE A 473 -3.08 -7.57 -13.17
C ILE A 473 -4.24 -8.43 -13.72
N ALA A 474 -3.95 -9.62 -14.25
CA ALA A 474 -4.97 -10.52 -14.80
C ALA A 474 -5.76 -11.31 -13.74
N SER A 475 -5.25 -11.44 -12.51
CA SER A 475 -5.86 -12.26 -11.45
C SER A 475 -6.95 -11.57 -10.61
N ASN A 476 -7.14 -10.25 -10.78
CA ASN A 476 -8.25 -9.49 -10.17
C ASN A 476 -9.19 -9.01 -11.30
N PRO A 477 -10.52 -9.23 -11.21
CA PRO A 477 -11.50 -8.65 -12.15
C PRO A 477 -11.35 -7.15 -12.41
N GLU A 478 -10.92 -6.35 -11.43
CA GLU A 478 -10.66 -4.90 -11.61
C GLU A 478 -9.37 -4.62 -12.38
N GLY A 479 -8.30 -5.37 -12.12
CA GLY A 479 -7.07 -5.30 -12.90
C GLY A 479 -7.31 -5.71 -14.35
N PHE A 480 -8.04 -6.80 -14.55
CA PHE A 480 -8.45 -7.27 -15.88
C PHE A 480 -9.38 -6.26 -16.57
N TYR A 481 -10.34 -5.66 -15.86
CA TYR A 481 -11.19 -4.58 -16.38
C TYR A 481 -10.36 -3.40 -16.89
N HIS A 482 -9.43 -2.88 -16.10
CA HIS A 482 -8.60 -1.75 -16.52
C HIS A 482 -7.63 -2.12 -17.66
N LEU A 483 -7.03 -3.32 -17.63
CA LEU A 483 -6.17 -3.82 -18.70
C LEU A 483 -6.94 -4.03 -20.01
N ALA A 484 -8.12 -4.63 -19.95
CA ALA A 484 -9.02 -4.81 -21.08
C ALA A 484 -9.49 -3.47 -21.63
N ARG A 485 -9.82 -2.49 -20.77
CA ARG A 485 -10.19 -1.13 -21.18
C ARG A 485 -9.05 -0.44 -21.93
N LEU A 486 -7.82 -0.48 -21.39
CA LEU A 486 -6.63 0.11 -22.00
C LEU A 486 -6.21 -0.59 -23.32
N THR A 487 -6.42 -1.90 -23.42
CA THR A 487 -6.02 -2.67 -24.62
C THR A 487 -7.07 -2.65 -25.72
N LEU A 488 -8.37 -2.68 -25.39
CA LEU A 488 -9.46 -2.78 -26.35
C LEU A 488 -10.04 -1.42 -26.75
N VAL A 489 -10.25 -0.48 -25.82
CA VAL A 489 -10.81 0.84 -26.14
C VAL A 489 -9.78 1.69 -26.87
N LYS A 490 -10.15 2.20 -28.06
CA LYS A 490 -9.27 3.03 -28.92
C LYS A 490 -9.67 4.51 -28.96
N ASP A 491 -10.86 4.84 -28.46
CA ASP A 491 -11.50 6.17 -28.51
C ASP A 491 -12.23 6.42 -27.17
N GLU A 492 -12.11 7.63 -26.63
CA GLU A 492 -12.72 8.04 -25.35
C GLU A 492 -14.25 7.89 -25.33
N ARG A 493 -14.91 8.05 -26.49
CA ARG A 493 -16.37 7.92 -26.67
C ARG A 493 -16.87 6.48 -26.64
N HIS A 494 -15.98 5.51 -26.40
CA HIS A 494 -16.33 4.09 -26.31
C HIS A 494 -16.04 3.51 -24.92
N ILE A 495 -15.74 4.35 -23.92
CA ILE A 495 -15.56 3.94 -22.53
C ILE A 495 -16.88 3.41 -21.94
N ASP A 496 -17.97 4.19 -21.90
CA ASP A 496 -19.28 3.71 -21.40
C ASP A 496 -19.79 2.48 -22.16
N ARG A 497 -19.58 2.44 -23.48
CA ARG A 497 -19.93 1.29 -24.34
C ARG A 497 -19.12 0.03 -23.98
N PHE A 498 -17.83 0.19 -23.66
CA PHE A 498 -16.99 -0.88 -23.16
C PHE A 498 -17.41 -1.31 -21.75
N ASP A 499 -17.66 -0.36 -20.85
CA ASP A 499 -18.07 -0.63 -19.47
C ASP A 499 -19.40 -1.41 -19.44
N ARG A 500 -20.35 -1.07 -20.32
CA ARG A 500 -21.60 -1.83 -20.53
C ARG A 500 -21.40 -3.20 -21.16
N ALA A 501 -20.49 -3.34 -22.12
CA ALA A 501 -20.19 -4.63 -22.76
C ALA A 501 -19.47 -5.58 -21.79
N PHE A 502 -18.50 -5.06 -21.04
CA PHE A 502 -17.76 -5.76 -20.00
C PHE A 502 -18.69 -6.13 -18.83
N SER A 503 -19.50 -5.20 -18.33
CA SER A 503 -20.53 -5.49 -17.31
C SER A 503 -21.46 -6.60 -17.78
N ARG A 504 -21.98 -6.57 -19.02
CA ARG A 504 -22.83 -7.66 -19.56
C ARG A 504 -22.12 -8.99 -19.76
N ALA A 505 -20.85 -9.00 -20.15
CA ALA A 505 -20.09 -10.23 -20.36
C ALA A 505 -19.62 -10.87 -19.04
N PHE A 506 -19.42 -10.06 -17.98
CA PHE A 506 -18.89 -10.51 -16.70
C PHE A 506 -19.92 -10.52 -15.56
N SER A 507 -21.16 -10.05 -15.78
CA SER A 507 -22.25 -10.12 -14.78
C SER A 507 -22.66 -11.55 -14.43
N GLY A 508 -22.52 -12.49 -15.36
CA GLY A 508 -22.79 -13.92 -15.13
C GLY A 508 -21.79 -14.62 -14.20
N LEU A 509 -20.59 -14.07 -14.00
CA LEU A 509 -19.55 -14.69 -13.15
C LEU A 509 -19.87 -14.64 -11.64
N GLN A 510 -20.95 -13.97 -11.23
CA GLN A 510 -21.44 -13.97 -9.84
C GLN A 510 -22.64 -14.88 -9.61
N THR A 511 -23.22 -15.47 -10.67
CA THR A 511 -24.32 -16.44 -10.59
C THR A 511 -23.89 -17.87 -10.91
N ILE A 512 -22.60 -18.10 -11.19
CA ILE A 512 -22.03 -19.46 -11.26
C ILE A 512 -21.97 -20.03 -9.84
N THR A 513 -22.92 -20.89 -9.48
CA THR A 513 -22.89 -21.63 -8.23
C THR A 513 -21.83 -22.74 -8.27
N PRO A 514 -21.35 -23.26 -7.11
CA PRO A 514 -20.42 -24.39 -7.09
C PRO A 514 -20.89 -25.58 -7.92
N GLU A 515 -22.19 -25.89 -7.93
CA GLU A 515 -22.76 -26.97 -8.75
C GLU A 515 -22.57 -26.75 -10.26
N GLN A 516 -22.51 -25.50 -10.73
CA GLN A 516 -22.25 -25.19 -12.14
C GLN A 516 -20.77 -25.33 -12.49
N VAL A 517 -19.85 -25.00 -11.58
CA VAL A 517 -18.41 -25.30 -11.73
C VAL A 517 -18.17 -26.80 -11.76
N VAL A 518 -18.80 -27.55 -10.84
CA VAL A 518 -18.72 -29.01 -10.75
C VAL A 518 -19.42 -29.74 -11.90
N ARG A 519 -20.40 -29.11 -12.58
CA ARG A 519 -20.96 -29.64 -13.84
C ARG A 519 -20.13 -29.32 -15.08
N ALA A 520 -19.33 -28.26 -15.06
CA ALA A 520 -18.47 -27.88 -16.19
C ALA A 520 -17.12 -28.63 -16.19
N LEU A 521 -16.72 -29.15 -15.02
CA LEU A 521 -15.57 -30.03 -14.85
C LEU A 521 -16.08 -31.46 -14.65
N ASP A 522 -16.02 -32.27 -15.71
CA ASP A 522 -16.48 -33.68 -15.69
C ASP A 522 -15.52 -34.56 -14.87
N LEU A 523 -15.66 -34.48 -13.54
CA LEU A 523 -14.75 -35.03 -12.55
C LEU A 523 -15.11 -36.48 -12.20
N PRO A 524 -14.22 -37.47 -12.41
CA PRO A 524 -14.50 -38.87 -12.12
C PRO A 524 -14.84 -39.13 -10.64
N ARG A 525 -15.85 -39.98 -10.39
CA ARG A 525 -16.30 -40.40 -9.05
C ARG A 525 -15.12 -40.86 -8.16
N ASP A 526 -14.26 -41.70 -8.71
CA ASP A 526 -13.04 -42.25 -8.09
C ASP A 526 -12.11 -41.17 -7.49
N TRP A 527 -12.12 -39.95 -8.07
CA TRP A 527 -11.27 -38.84 -7.64
C TRP A 527 -11.84 -38.13 -6.41
N LEU A 528 -13.17 -38.02 -6.33
CA LEU A 528 -13.88 -37.45 -5.17
C LEU A 528 -13.88 -38.43 -3.99
N GLU A 529 -14.07 -39.73 -4.26
CA GLU A 529 -13.99 -40.78 -3.23
C GLU A 529 -12.61 -40.79 -2.56
N LYS A 530 -11.52 -40.77 -3.34
CA LYS A 530 -10.14 -40.68 -2.82
C LYS A 530 -9.82 -39.35 -2.12
N LEU A 531 -10.55 -38.28 -2.40
CA LEU A 531 -10.43 -37.02 -1.66
C LEU A 531 -11.14 -37.11 -0.29
N ALA A 532 -12.34 -37.68 -0.25
CA ALA A 532 -13.10 -37.93 0.97
C ALA A 532 -12.35 -38.90 1.91
N GLU A 533 -11.77 -39.97 1.36
CA GLU A 533 -10.89 -40.91 2.08
C GLU A 533 -9.64 -40.26 2.69
N ARG A 534 -9.26 -39.06 2.27
CA ARG A 534 -8.07 -38.34 2.75
C ARG A 534 -8.37 -37.25 3.78
N HIS A 535 -9.63 -36.81 3.90
CA HIS A 535 -10.00 -35.64 4.72
C HIS A 535 -11.10 -35.87 5.76
N LEU A 536 -11.84 -36.99 5.73
CA LEU A 536 -12.84 -37.32 6.75
C LEU A 536 -12.24 -38.15 7.90
N SER A 537 -12.63 -37.85 9.14
CA SER A 537 -12.29 -38.65 10.33
C SER A 537 -12.99 -40.02 10.36
N ALA A 538 -12.58 -40.90 11.27
CA ALA A 538 -13.18 -42.24 11.39
C ALA A 538 -14.66 -42.19 11.80
N GLU A 539 -15.03 -41.27 12.69
CA GLU A 539 -16.41 -41.11 13.18
C GLU A 539 -17.33 -40.55 12.09
N GLU A 540 -16.84 -39.59 11.29
CA GLU A 540 -17.57 -39.06 10.12
C GLU A 540 -17.80 -40.14 9.06
N ARG A 541 -16.81 -41.00 8.80
CA ARG A 541 -16.99 -42.15 7.87
C ARG A 541 -18.05 -43.13 8.37
N ALA A 542 -18.07 -43.43 9.66
CA ALA A 542 -19.09 -44.29 10.27
C ALA A 542 -20.50 -43.66 10.16
N ALA A 543 -20.63 -42.35 10.40
CA ALA A 543 -21.89 -41.63 10.22
C ALA A 543 -22.38 -41.64 8.76
N ILE A 544 -21.48 -41.50 7.79
CA ILE A 544 -21.80 -41.56 6.36
C ILE A 544 -22.24 -42.98 5.94
N GLN A 545 -21.64 -44.04 6.48
CA GLN A 545 -22.14 -45.40 6.27
C GLN A 545 -23.53 -45.60 6.89
N ALA A 546 -23.77 -45.11 8.11
CA ALA A 546 -25.07 -45.21 8.78
C ALA A 546 -26.21 -44.46 8.06
N LEU A 547 -25.87 -43.41 7.29
CA LEU A 547 -26.80 -42.65 6.45
C LEU A 547 -27.14 -43.30 5.10
N GLY A 548 -26.65 -44.51 4.82
CA GLY A 548 -26.87 -45.21 3.54
C GLY A 548 -25.78 -44.95 2.50
N GLY A 549 -24.62 -44.42 2.90
CA GLY A 549 -23.46 -44.21 2.04
C GLY A 549 -23.43 -42.86 1.32
N PHE A 550 -22.40 -42.68 0.49
CA PHE A 550 -22.06 -41.38 -0.10
C PHE A 550 -23.14 -40.83 -1.04
N ASP A 551 -23.84 -41.67 -1.80
CA ASP A 551 -24.92 -41.23 -2.69
C ASP A 551 -26.13 -40.68 -1.91
N ALA A 552 -26.50 -41.30 -0.78
CA ALA A 552 -27.57 -40.82 0.10
C ALA A 552 -27.19 -39.49 0.80
N LEU A 553 -25.92 -39.35 1.20
CA LEU A 553 -25.38 -38.09 1.73
C LEU A 553 -25.46 -36.96 0.68
N MET A 554 -25.02 -37.24 -0.56
CA MET A 554 -25.01 -36.25 -1.64
C MET A 554 -26.42 -35.85 -2.07
N GLU A 555 -27.40 -36.75 -2.05
CA GLU A 555 -28.78 -36.40 -2.39
C GLU A 555 -29.49 -35.64 -1.27
N THR A 556 -29.22 -35.98 -0.01
CA THR A 556 -29.64 -35.17 1.16
C THR A 556 -29.06 -33.75 1.10
N LEU A 557 -27.78 -33.63 0.68
CA LEU A 557 -27.13 -32.33 0.48
C LEU A 557 -27.77 -31.54 -0.66
N ARG A 558 -28.14 -32.18 -1.78
CA ARG A 558 -28.88 -31.54 -2.89
C ARG A 558 -30.23 -31.01 -2.45
N GLN A 559 -31.02 -31.79 -1.70
CA GLN A 559 -32.31 -31.31 -1.18
C GLN A 559 -32.12 -30.07 -0.29
N ARG A 560 -31.15 -30.07 0.64
CA ARG A 560 -30.91 -28.92 1.52
C ARG A 560 -30.41 -27.68 0.79
N LEU A 561 -29.59 -27.83 -0.26
CA LEU A 561 -29.18 -26.72 -1.12
C LEU A 561 -30.34 -26.17 -1.97
N ALA A 562 -31.25 -27.02 -2.44
CA ALA A 562 -32.44 -26.60 -3.19
C ALA A 562 -33.47 -25.86 -2.32
N GLU A 563 -33.54 -26.17 -1.02
CA GLU A 563 -34.42 -25.50 -0.04
C GLU A 563 -33.87 -24.14 0.47
N GLN A 564 -32.55 -23.90 0.38
CA GLN A 564 -31.89 -22.80 1.09
C GLN A 564 -31.60 -21.59 0.18
N THR A 565 -32.60 -20.71 0.00
CA THR A 565 -32.53 -19.54 -0.90
C THR A 565 -31.83 -18.28 -0.34
N ASP A 566 -31.50 -18.23 0.96
CA ASP A 566 -30.86 -17.06 1.57
C ASP A 566 -29.87 -17.44 2.69
N ARG A 567 -29.00 -16.50 3.08
CA ARG A 567 -27.94 -16.75 4.09
C ARG A 567 -28.50 -16.61 5.50
N HIS A 568 -28.37 -17.65 6.32
CA HIS A 568 -28.82 -17.66 7.71
C HIS A 568 -27.65 -17.91 8.69
N GLN A 569 -27.84 -17.55 9.96
CA GLN A 569 -26.93 -17.88 11.08
C GLN A 569 -27.75 -18.31 12.30
N GLY A 570 -27.34 -19.44 12.91
CA GLY A 570 -27.98 -20.02 14.10
C GLY A 570 -29.06 -21.07 13.78
N GLY A 571 -28.89 -22.27 14.35
CA GLY A 571 -29.87 -23.38 14.27
C GLY A 571 -29.34 -24.63 13.59
N SER A 572 -29.59 -25.80 14.19
CA SER A 572 -29.07 -27.12 13.79
C SER A 572 -29.71 -27.76 12.54
N LYS A 573 -30.43 -26.97 11.71
CA LYS A 573 -31.18 -27.45 10.54
C LYS A 573 -30.61 -27.00 9.18
N TRP A 574 -29.80 -25.94 9.16
CA TRP A 574 -29.30 -25.31 7.93
C TRP A 574 -27.78 -25.24 7.90
N ILE A 575 -27.19 -25.23 6.71
CA ILE A 575 -25.72 -25.31 6.57
C ILE A 575 -25.11 -23.92 6.75
N GLY A 576 -24.37 -23.75 7.85
CA GLY A 576 -23.66 -22.51 8.20
C GLY A 576 -22.78 -22.69 9.44
N THR A 577 -21.66 -21.96 9.51
CA THR A 577 -20.66 -22.10 10.58
C THR A 577 -21.05 -21.36 11.86
N ALA A 578 -21.23 -22.12 12.95
CA ALA A 578 -21.52 -21.71 14.33
C ALA A 578 -22.85 -20.91 14.56
N GLY A 579 -23.68 -21.21 15.55
CA GLY A 579 -23.71 -22.30 16.53
C GLY A 579 -24.94 -22.16 17.45
N THR A 580 -25.22 -23.12 18.35
CA THR A 580 -26.33 -23.06 19.33
C THR A 580 -25.77 -23.27 20.74
N SER A 581 -25.75 -22.26 21.64
CA SER A 581 -26.88 -21.74 22.46
C SER A 581 -27.20 -22.66 23.66
N PRO A 582 -27.51 -22.18 24.90
CA PRO A 582 -27.93 -20.83 25.32
C PRO A 582 -27.11 -20.22 26.49
N PHE A 583 -27.63 -19.13 27.08
CA PHE A 583 -27.09 -18.32 28.20
C PHE A 583 -25.79 -17.54 27.86
N GLY A 584 -25.63 -16.25 28.20
CA GLY A 584 -26.55 -15.26 28.76
C GLY A 584 -25.98 -13.84 28.56
N ALA A 585 -26.81 -12.80 28.69
CA ALA A 585 -26.39 -11.42 28.44
C ALA A 585 -25.59 -10.82 29.61
N HIS A 586 -24.65 -9.92 29.32
CA HIS A 586 -24.47 -8.64 30.02
C HIS A 586 -23.49 -7.75 29.23
N GLY A 587 -23.60 -6.43 29.40
CA GLY A 587 -22.66 -5.45 28.84
C GLY A 587 -22.91 -4.07 29.44
N TYR A 588 -21.88 -3.21 29.41
CA TYR A 588 -22.01 -1.79 29.72
C TYR A 588 -20.98 -0.98 28.95
N ASN A 589 -21.29 0.29 28.67
CA ASN A 589 -20.44 1.20 27.91
C ASN A 589 -20.70 2.64 28.38
N PRO A 590 -19.84 3.21 29.25
CA PRO A 590 -19.95 4.61 29.68
C PRO A 590 -19.43 5.58 28.59
N GLU A 591 -19.63 6.89 28.78
CA GLU A 591 -19.10 7.96 27.92
C GLU A 591 -19.53 7.90 26.44
N GLY A 592 -20.84 8.11 26.17
CA GLY A 592 -21.37 8.24 24.82
C GLY A 592 -21.88 9.65 24.50
N VAL A 593 -21.55 10.17 23.31
CA VAL A 593 -22.29 11.27 22.68
C VAL A 593 -23.03 10.73 21.46
N ARG A 594 -24.36 10.74 21.49
CA ARG A 594 -25.25 10.40 20.36
C ARG A 594 -25.96 11.66 19.89
N ILE A 595 -25.79 12.04 18.63
CA ILE A 595 -26.58 13.06 17.95
C ILE A 595 -26.93 12.55 16.54
N GLY A 596 -28.21 12.65 16.16
CA GLY A 596 -28.67 12.53 14.77
C GLY A 596 -28.58 11.14 14.13
N GLN A 597 -29.63 10.33 14.25
CA GLN A 597 -29.92 9.28 13.26
C GLN A 597 -30.85 9.85 12.20
N GLU A 598 -30.56 9.62 10.91
CA GLU A 598 -31.56 9.08 9.99
C GLU A 598 -30.93 8.46 8.71
N GLN A 599 -31.71 7.64 8.02
CA GLN A 599 -31.48 7.03 6.68
C GLN A 599 -30.37 5.95 6.51
N THR A 600 -30.83 4.69 6.43
CA THR A 600 -30.31 3.59 5.57
C THR A 600 -28.85 3.08 5.75
N ARG A 601 -28.68 2.05 6.58
CA ARG A 601 -27.48 1.18 6.64
C ARG A 601 -27.40 0.11 5.52
N HIS A 602 -27.54 0.50 4.24
CA HIS A 602 -27.26 -0.42 3.12
C HIS A 602 -26.54 0.25 1.94
N ARG A 603 -25.21 0.37 2.05
CA ARG A 603 -24.31 0.55 0.90
C ARG A 603 -23.10 -0.38 1.04
N ARG A 604 -23.23 -1.62 0.53
CA ARG A 604 -22.06 -2.44 0.17
C ARG A 604 -21.28 -1.72 -0.95
N ALA A 605 -20.00 -2.05 -1.11
CA ALA A 605 -19.12 -1.36 -2.06
C ALA A 605 -19.72 -1.33 -3.49
N VAL A 606 -20.04 -0.12 -3.97
CA VAL A 606 -20.52 0.07 -5.34
C VAL A 606 -19.32 0.00 -6.27
N LYS A 607 -19.22 -1.10 -7.01
CA LYS A 607 -18.16 -1.41 -7.98
C LYS A 607 -17.94 -0.28 -8.98
N VAL A 608 -16.68 -0.04 -9.34
CA VAL A 608 -16.28 1.11 -10.18
C VAL A 608 -16.97 1.12 -11.54
N TRP A 609 -17.25 -0.04 -12.15
CA TRP A 609 -17.93 -0.14 -13.45
C TRP A 609 -19.47 -0.18 -13.38
N ASP A 610 -20.05 -0.38 -12.18
CA ASP A 610 -21.49 -0.17 -11.96
C ASP A 610 -21.79 1.33 -11.71
N ARG A 611 -20.80 2.10 -11.26
CA ARG A 611 -20.84 3.56 -11.30
C ARG A 611 -20.64 4.04 -12.73
N ARG A 612 -21.72 4.47 -13.38
CA ARG A 612 -21.70 5.01 -14.75
C ARG A 612 -21.11 6.42 -14.84
N GLU A 613 -19.90 6.62 -14.31
CA GLU A 613 -19.19 7.90 -14.22
C GLU A 613 -18.85 8.47 -15.62
N PHE A 614 -18.70 7.59 -16.62
CA PHE A 614 -18.42 7.96 -18.01
C PHE A 614 -19.67 8.12 -18.88
N ARG A 615 -20.89 8.07 -18.32
CA ARG A 615 -22.15 8.32 -19.06
C ARG A 615 -22.16 9.69 -19.75
N ALA A 616 -21.47 10.69 -19.18
CA ALA A 616 -21.31 12.03 -19.75
C ALA A 616 -20.27 12.12 -20.89
N LEU A 617 -19.70 10.99 -21.32
CA LEU A 617 -18.86 10.84 -22.52
C LEU A 617 -19.55 10.02 -23.63
N ASP A 618 -20.76 9.48 -23.38
CA ASP A 618 -21.60 8.92 -24.44
C ASP A 618 -22.11 10.06 -25.34
N GLY A 619 -22.25 9.81 -26.64
CA GLY A 619 -22.36 10.88 -27.65
C GLY A 619 -23.61 11.77 -27.52
N ASP A 620 -24.66 11.21 -26.93
CA ASP A 620 -26.02 11.73 -26.95
C ASP A 620 -26.45 12.37 -25.61
N ALA A 621 -25.51 12.57 -24.67
CA ALA A 621 -25.80 13.17 -23.37
C ALA A 621 -25.78 14.71 -23.40
N GLU A 622 -26.78 15.33 -22.75
CA GLU A 622 -26.83 16.78 -22.54
C GLU A 622 -25.64 17.29 -21.70
N ILE A 623 -25.18 18.51 -21.99
CA ILE A 623 -23.89 19.02 -21.50
C ILE A 623 -24.02 19.71 -20.13
N GLY A 624 -23.16 19.28 -19.19
CA GLY A 624 -22.80 20.08 -18.01
C GLY A 624 -21.53 20.93 -18.21
N THR A 625 -21.42 22.03 -17.46
CA THR A 625 -20.34 23.05 -17.49
C THR A 625 -18.90 22.52 -17.70
N ARG A 626 -18.55 21.39 -17.09
CA ARG A 626 -17.20 20.79 -17.17
C ARG A 626 -16.89 20.26 -18.58
N THR A 627 -17.87 19.65 -19.24
CA THR A 627 -17.75 19.12 -20.60
C THR A 627 -17.70 20.25 -21.63
N MET A 628 -18.47 21.33 -21.40
CA MET A 628 -18.43 22.55 -22.20
C MET A 628 -17.02 23.16 -22.28
N LYS A 629 -16.34 23.31 -21.12
CA LYS A 629 -14.95 23.80 -21.06
C LYS A 629 -13.96 22.89 -21.78
N LEU A 630 -14.15 21.57 -21.75
CA LEU A 630 -13.29 20.63 -22.48
C LEU A 630 -13.43 20.74 -24.01
N ALA A 631 -14.64 20.99 -24.51
CA ALA A 631 -14.88 21.27 -25.92
C ALA A 631 -14.20 22.58 -26.35
N LEU A 632 -14.43 23.68 -25.63
CA LEU A 632 -13.85 24.99 -25.96
C LEU A 632 -12.31 25.01 -25.86
N ARG A 633 -11.71 24.28 -24.90
CA ARG A 633 -10.24 24.11 -24.81
C ARG A 633 -9.60 23.57 -26.09
N ARG A 634 -10.34 22.82 -26.93
CA ARG A 634 -9.86 22.29 -28.21
C ARG A 634 -9.71 23.37 -29.31
N LEU A 635 -10.23 24.59 -29.11
CA LEU A 635 -10.02 25.74 -30.00
C LEU A 635 -8.71 26.51 -29.72
N ARG A 636 -8.06 26.33 -28.56
CA ARG A 636 -6.85 27.10 -28.20
C ARG A 636 -5.71 26.90 -29.20
N ARG A 637 -5.28 27.98 -29.87
CA ARG A 637 -4.09 28.01 -30.76
C ARG A 637 -2.98 28.79 -30.07
N TRP A 638 -1.94 28.06 -29.67
CA TRP A 638 -0.83 28.61 -28.88
C TRP A 638 0.24 29.23 -29.78
N ALA A 639 0.33 30.56 -29.77
CA ALA A 639 1.46 31.29 -30.35
C ALA A 639 2.56 31.52 -29.29
N ARG A 640 3.81 31.63 -29.72
CA ARG A 640 4.92 32.15 -28.90
C ARG A 640 5.16 33.59 -29.31
N GLN A 641 4.70 34.53 -28.49
CA GLN A 641 4.80 35.98 -28.72
C GLN A 641 4.90 36.70 -27.38
N GLY A 642 5.99 37.45 -27.18
CA GLY A 642 6.35 38.11 -25.92
C GLY A 642 7.86 38.15 -25.73
N ALA A 643 8.30 38.66 -24.59
CA ALA A 643 9.70 38.60 -24.17
C ALA A 643 10.11 37.21 -23.66
N ASP A 644 11.41 36.93 -23.63
CA ASP A 644 11.99 35.65 -23.26
C ASP A 644 12.01 35.40 -21.74
N GLN A 645 10.82 35.13 -21.18
CA GLN A 645 10.58 34.92 -19.75
C GLN A 645 10.40 33.44 -19.35
N GLU A 646 10.28 32.51 -20.30
CA GLU A 646 10.17 31.07 -20.03
C GLU A 646 11.58 30.44 -20.06
N LEU A 647 11.98 29.69 -19.02
CA LEU A 647 13.26 28.96 -18.99
C LEU A 647 13.28 27.86 -20.06
N ASP A 648 14.21 27.94 -21.02
CA ASP A 648 14.43 26.90 -22.01
C ASP A 648 15.36 25.82 -21.46
N LEU A 649 14.82 24.91 -20.64
CA LEU A 649 15.54 23.79 -20.04
C LEU A 649 16.29 22.94 -21.09
N ASP A 650 15.66 22.63 -22.22
CA ASP A 650 16.27 21.82 -23.30
C ASP A 650 17.42 22.53 -24.02
N GLY A 651 17.42 23.86 -24.06
CA GLY A 651 18.51 24.69 -24.58
C GLY A 651 19.62 24.87 -23.55
N THR A 652 19.23 25.17 -22.31
CA THR A 652 20.12 25.33 -21.14
C THR A 652 20.98 24.09 -20.91
N ILE A 653 20.37 22.90 -20.89
CA ILE A 653 21.08 21.63 -20.70
C ILE A 653 22.12 21.40 -21.82
N ARG A 654 21.77 21.69 -23.08
CA ARG A 654 22.70 21.50 -24.22
C ARG A 654 23.81 22.53 -24.24
N ALA A 655 23.52 23.81 -23.96
CA ALA A 655 24.53 24.85 -23.86
C ALA A 655 25.51 24.58 -22.72
N THR A 656 24.98 24.19 -21.56
CA THR A 656 25.77 23.78 -20.38
C THR A 656 26.65 22.57 -20.65
N ALA A 657 26.11 21.53 -21.29
CA ALA A 657 26.88 20.33 -21.64
C ALA A 657 27.94 20.58 -22.73
N ALA A 658 27.78 21.62 -23.56
CA ALA A 658 28.73 22.00 -24.60
C ALA A 658 29.86 22.93 -24.09
N GLN A 659 29.61 23.72 -23.05
CA GLN A 659 30.57 24.71 -22.51
C GLN A 659 31.26 24.26 -21.20
N GLY A 660 30.65 23.35 -20.43
CA GLY A 660 31.19 22.89 -19.15
C GLY A 660 30.83 23.77 -17.94
N TRP A 661 30.14 24.90 -18.15
CA TRP A 661 29.55 25.75 -17.11
C TRP A 661 28.07 26.00 -17.40
N LEU A 662 27.29 26.40 -16.39
CA LEU A 662 25.84 26.61 -16.51
C LEU A 662 25.51 27.79 -17.42
N ASP A 663 25.05 27.52 -18.64
CA ASP A 663 24.63 28.53 -19.62
C ASP A 663 23.10 28.52 -19.78
N VAL A 664 22.44 29.44 -19.05
CA VAL A 664 20.98 29.52 -18.95
C VAL A 664 20.37 30.20 -20.18
N LYS A 665 19.46 29.51 -20.86
CA LYS A 665 18.70 30.02 -22.02
C LYS A 665 17.24 30.24 -21.67
N THR A 666 16.65 31.32 -22.15
CA THR A 666 15.21 31.61 -22.06
C THR A 666 14.56 31.64 -23.44
N ARG A 667 13.22 31.61 -23.47
CA ARG A 667 12.38 31.61 -24.69
C ARG A 667 11.03 32.31 -24.42
N PRO A 668 10.22 32.66 -25.45
CA PRO A 668 8.95 33.33 -25.22
C PRO A 668 7.87 32.35 -24.76
N GLU A 669 7.05 32.78 -23.81
CA GLU A 669 5.89 32.04 -23.32
C GLU A 669 4.91 31.66 -24.44
N ARG A 670 4.20 30.55 -24.26
CA ARG A 670 3.05 30.16 -25.08
C ARG A 670 1.75 30.81 -24.60
N ARG A 671 1.10 31.62 -25.45
CA ARG A 671 -0.16 32.31 -25.16
C ARG A 671 -1.23 31.96 -26.21
N ASN A 672 -2.51 31.92 -25.82
CA ASN A 672 -3.62 31.61 -26.74
C ASN A 672 -3.94 32.84 -27.61
N ALA A 673 -3.84 32.70 -28.93
CA ALA A 673 -3.93 33.80 -29.90
C ALA A 673 -5.26 33.84 -30.69
N VAL A 674 -6.23 32.99 -30.37
CA VAL A 674 -7.52 32.95 -31.07
C VAL A 674 -8.44 34.06 -30.58
N LYS A 675 -9.01 34.81 -31.54
CA LYS A 675 -10.07 35.80 -31.33
C LYS A 675 -11.43 35.16 -31.65
N VAL A 676 -12.42 35.34 -30.79
CA VAL A 676 -13.75 34.74 -30.92
C VAL A 676 -14.81 35.83 -30.87
N LEU A 677 -15.75 35.80 -31.83
CA LEU A 677 -16.94 36.62 -31.86
C LEU A 677 -18.14 35.73 -31.56
N LEU A 678 -18.84 36.00 -30.46
CA LEU A 678 -19.97 35.20 -29.98
C LEU A 678 -21.26 36.01 -30.13
N LEU A 679 -22.18 35.53 -30.97
CA LEU A 679 -23.52 36.10 -31.16
C LEU A 679 -24.54 35.21 -30.46
N LEU A 680 -25.33 35.77 -29.55
CA LEU A 680 -26.26 35.03 -28.69
C LEU A 680 -27.71 35.51 -28.89
N ASP A 681 -28.63 34.58 -29.13
CA ASP A 681 -30.05 34.89 -29.28
C ASP A 681 -30.72 35.17 -27.92
N ILE A 682 -31.65 36.13 -27.88
CA ILE A 682 -32.50 36.48 -26.74
C ILE A 682 -33.94 36.71 -27.22
N GLY A 683 -34.76 35.67 -27.10
CA GLY A 683 -36.20 35.66 -27.37
C GLY A 683 -36.90 34.61 -26.53
N GLY A 684 -38.23 34.67 -26.41
CA GLY A 684 -38.99 33.82 -25.47
C GLY A 684 -38.95 32.31 -25.76
N SER A 685 -38.56 31.89 -26.97
CA SER A 685 -38.30 30.48 -27.29
C SER A 685 -36.96 29.97 -26.74
N MET A 686 -36.02 30.87 -26.44
CA MET A 686 -34.74 30.57 -25.79
C MET A 686 -34.82 30.54 -24.26
N ASP A 687 -35.93 30.96 -23.64
CA ASP A 687 -36.13 30.94 -22.18
C ASP A 687 -35.79 29.58 -21.51
N PRO A 688 -36.19 28.41 -22.06
CA PRO A 688 -35.80 27.10 -21.51
C PRO A 688 -34.29 26.82 -21.54
N HIS A 689 -33.55 27.54 -22.37
CA HIS A 689 -32.12 27.32 -22.64
C HIS A 689 -31.20 28.34 -21.95
N VAL A 690 -31.73 29.41 -21.36
CA VAL A 690 -30.97 30.52 -20.74
C VAL A 690 -29.86 30.03 -19.80
N ARG A 691 -30.16 29.07 -18.92
CA ARG A 691 -29.13 28.52 -18.00
C ARG A 691 -27.95 27.88 -18.74
N VAL A 692 -28.21 27.12 -19.80
CA VAL A 692 -27.15 26.46 -20.57
C VAL A 692 -26.36 27.50 -21.38
N MET A 693 -27.01 28.58 -21.80
CA MET A 693 -26.40 29.75 -22.42
C MET A 693 -25.47 30.51 -21.46
N GLU A 694 -25.87 30.70 -20.20
CA GLU A 694 -25.01 31.27 -19.16
C GLU A 694 -23.81 30.36 -18.86
N GLU A 695 -24.02 29.04 -18.74
CA GLU A 695 -22.94 28.05 -18.54
C GLU A 695 -21.95 28.03 -19.73
N LEU A 696 -22.43 28.20 -20.97
CA LEU A 696 -21.60 28.35 -22.18
C LEU A 696 -20.83 29.68 -22.20
N PHE A 697 -21.49 30.81 -21.90
CA PHE A 697 -20.86 32.14 -21.84
C PHE A 697 -19.77 32.20 -20.76
N ALA A 698 -20.04 31.68 -19.57
CA ALA A 698 -19.07 31.58 -18.48
C ALA A 698 -17.89 30.65 -18.82
N ALA A 699 -18.13 29.60 -19.60
CA ALA A 699 -17.05 28.75 -20.13
C ALA A 699 -16.20 29.48 -21.19
N ALA A 700 -16.81 30.19 -22.15
CA ALA A 700 -16.10 30.94 -23.18
C ALA A 700 -15.26 32.08 -22.60
N LYS A 701 -15.81 32.86 -21.67
CA LYS A 701 -15.12 34.00 -21.01
C LYS A 701 -13.91 33.57 -20.17
N ALA A 702 -13.87 32.32 -19.71
CA ALA A 702 -12.72 31.74 -19.01
C ALA A 702 -11.64 31.15 -19.95
N GLU A 703 -11.92 30.99 -21.24
CA GLU A 703 -11.08 30.25 -22.20
C GLU A 703 -10.41 31.13 -23.26
N PHE A 704 -11.02 32.27 -23.62
CA PHE A 704 -10.55 33.18 -24.67
C PHE A 704 -10.22 34.57 -24.11
N ARG A 705 -9.00 35.06 -24.38
CA ARG A 705 -8.56 36.42 -23.98
C ARG A 705 -9.18 37.51 -24.87
N HIS A 706 -9.45 37.18 -26.13
CA HIS A 706 -10.07 38.07 -27.11
C HIS A 706 -11.43 37.47 -27.47
N LEU A 707 -12.45 37.87 -26.71
CA LEU A 707 -13.83 37.43 -26.84
C LEU A 707 -14.72 38.68 -26.86
N GLU A 708 -15.29 39.00 -28.02
CA GLU A 708 -16.38 39.97 -28.12
C GLU A 708 -17.71 39.20 -28.11
N VAL A 709 -18.70 39.71 -27.38
CA VAL A 709 -20.01 39.08 -27.25
C VAL A 709 -21.10 40.11 -27.55
N PHE A 710 -22.03 39.72 -28.41
CA PHE A 710 -23.19 40.51 -28.78
C PHE A 710 -24.45 39.65 -28.74
N TYR A 711 -25.59 40.32 -28.65
CA TYR A 711 -26.90 39.70 -28.60
C TYR A 711 -27.74 40.11 -29.82
N PHE A 712 -28.57 39.18 -30.28
CA PHE A 712 -29.61 39.40 -31.30
C PHE A 712 -30.95 38.84 -30.79
N HIS A 713 -31.99 38.91 -31.62
CA HIS A 713 -33.29 38.31 -31.35
C HIS A 713 -33.80 37.70 -32.66
N ASN A 714 -34.03 36.39 -32.67
CA ASN A 714 -34.41 35.55 -33.81
C ASN A 714 -33.34 35.47 -34.93
N CYS A 715 -32.96 36.61 -35.52
CA CYS A 715 -32.00 36.69 -36.62
C CYS A 715 -31.06 37.89 -36.46
N VAL A 716 -29.91 37.84 -37.15
CA VAL A 716 -28.96 38.95 -37.24
C VAL A 716 -29.39 39.89 -38.38
N TYR A 717 -29.48 41.19 -38.08
CA TYR A 717 -29.87 42.25 -39.01
C TYR A 717 -28.84 43.41 -38.99
N GLU A 718 -29.24 44.62 -39.34
CA GLU A 718 -28.43 45.85 -39.28
C GLU A 718 -27.85 46.21 -37.90
N GLY A 719 -28.45 45.76 -36.79
CA GLY A 719 -28.04 46.09 -35.42
C GLY A 719 -27.91 44.89 -34.48
N LEU A 720 -26.99 45.00 -33.52
CA LEU A 720 -26.70 44.02 -32.47
C LEU A 720 -26.54 44.71 -31.10
N TRP A 721 -26.98 44.07 -30.02
CA TRP A 721 -26.90 44.64 -28.66
C TRP A 721 -25.68 44.15 -27.87
N ARG A 722 -25.16 44.96 -26.94
CA ARG A 722 -24.11 44.57 -25.98
C ARG A 722 -24.64 44.18 -24.58
N ASP A 723 -25.93 44.41 -24.32
CA ASP A 723 -26.62 44.14 -23.05
C ASP A 723 -27.93 43.39 -23.34
N THR A 724 -28.34 42.49 -22.43
CA THR A 724 -29.54 41.65 -22.59
C THR A 724 -30.84 42.45 -22.54
N ARG A 725 -30.77 43.71 -22.10
CA ARG A 725 -31.90 44.65 -22.01
C ARG A 725 -32.41 45.19 -23.36
N ARG A 726 -31.80 44.78 -24.49
CA ARG A 726 -32.24 45.07 -25.88
C ARG A 726 -32.72 46.51 -26.16
N ARG A 727 -32.07 47.52 -25.57
CA ARG A 727 -32.41 48.94 -25.77
C ARG A 727 -32.09 49.40 -27.20
N TRP A 728 -33.09 49.91 -27.92
CA TRP A 728 -32.96 50.41 -29.30
C TRP A 728 -31.86 51.46 -29.49
N GLU A 729 -31.81 52.44 -28.59
CA GLU A 729 -30.81 53.53 -28.58
C GLU A 729 -29.35 53.05 -28.43
N HIS A 730 -29.14 51.78 -28.08
CA HIS A 730 -27.83 51.21 -27.70
C HIS A 730 -27.43 50.01 -28.58
N GLN A 731 -27.90 49.96 -29.82
CA GLN A 731 -27.41 49.00 -30.82
C GLN A 731 -26.02 49.38 -31.36
N THR A 732 -25.16 48.39 -31.53
CA THR A 732 -23.94 48.47 -32.36
C THR A 732 -24.29 48.03 -33.79
N PRO A 733 -24.03 48.84 -34.83
CA PRO A 733 -24.30 48.44 -36.21
C PRO A 733 -23.48 47.23 -36.64
N THR A 734 -24.13 46.24 -37.25
CA THR A 734 -23.49 45.00 -37.73
C THR A 734 -22.41 45.28 -38.78
N VAL A 735 -22.56 46.35 -39.58
CA VAL A 735 -21.52 46.83 -40.51
C VAL A 735 -20.24 47.26 -39.82
N ASP A 736 -20.32 47.86 -38.64
CA ASP A 736 -19.14 48.32 -37.91
C ASP A 736 -18.47 47.18 -37.15
N LEU A 737 -19.24 46.16 -36.75
CA LEU A 737 -18.70 44.89 -36.28
C LEU A 737 -17.94 44.14 -37.39
N ILE A 738 -18.49 44.08 -38.61
CA ILE A 738 -17.83 43.52 -39.80
C ILE A 738 -16.53 44.29 -40.13
N ARG A 739 -16.54 45.63 -40.04
CA ARG A 739 -15.33 46.47 -40.24
C ARG A 739 -14.27 46.27 -39.17
N THR A 740 -14.68 46.10 -37.91
CA THR A 740 -13.76 46.04 -36.75
C THR A 740 -13.19 44.63 -36.53
N CYS A 741 -13.99 43.59 -36.72
CA CYS A 741 -13.56 42.20 -36.57
C CYS A 741 -13.18 41.61 -37.93
N GLY A 742 -11.87 41.60 -38.23
CA GLY A 742 -11.33 41.03 -39.46
C GLY A 742 -11.57 39.52 -39.65
N PRO A 743 -11.17 38.95 -40.81
CA PRO A 743 -11.43 37.55 -41.17
C PRO A 743 -10.64 36.52 -40.36
N ASP A 744 -9.76 36.95 -39.45
CA ASP A 744 -9.05 36.07 -38.51
C ASP A 744 -9.90 35.66 -37.31
N TRP A 745 -10.96 36.41 -37.00
CA TRP A 745 -11.92 36.09 -35.94
C TRP A 745 -12.72 34.81 -36.24
N ARG A 746 -13.12 34.11 -35.18
CA ARG A 746 -13.96 32.90 -35.23
C ARG A 746 -15.39 33.24 -34.82
N LEU A 747 -16.34 33.09 -35.72
CA LEU A 747 -17.76 33.36 -35.45
C LEU A 747 -18.42 32.15 -34.79
N ILE A 748 -19.09 32.36 -33.67
CA ILE A 748 -19.99 31.38 -33.04
C ILE A 748 -21.33 32.07 -32.87
N VAL A 749 -22.36 31.61 -33.59
CA VAL A 749 -23.75 32.01 -33.36
C VAL A 749 -24.42 30.96 -32.49
N VAL A 750 -25.27 31.35 -31.55
CA VAL A 750 -26.02 30.42 -30.69
C VAL A 750 -27.47 30.87 -30.56
N GLY A 751 -28.39 30.00 -30.94
CA GLY A 751 -29.84 30.23 -30.94
C GLY A 751 -30.61 29.00 -31.41
N ASP A 752 -31.89 28.90 -31.10
CA ASP A 752 -32.78 27.80 -31.51
C ASP A 752 -33.12 27.80 -33.02
N ALA A 753 -32.89 28.92 -33.69
CA ALA A 753 -33.29 29.18 -35.07
C ALA A 753 -34.81 29.03 -35.32
N ALA A 754 -35.64 29.28 -34.29
CA ALA A 754 -37.08 29.08 -34.28
C ALA A 754 -37.85 30.41 -34.49
N MET A 755 -37.72 30.96 -35.70
CA MET A 755 -38.33 32.24 -36.09
C MET A 755 -39.37 32.11 -37.21
N SER A 756 -40.04 33.20 -37.59
CA SER A 756 -40.88 33.24 -38.79
C SER A 756 -40.02 33.08 -40.06
N PRO A 757 -40.36 32.22 -41.04
CA PRO A 757 -39.59 32.12 -42.28
C PRO A 757 -39.49 33.44 -43.08
N TYR A 758 -40.41 34.40 -42.84
CA TYR A 758 -40.39 35.73 -43.45
C TYR A 758 -39.26 36.62 -42.90
N GLU A 759 -38.86 36.45 -41.63
CA GLU A 759 -37.72 37.16 -41.00
C GLU A 759 -36.41 36.91 -41.76
N ILE A 760 -36.20 35.66 -42.18
CA ILE A 760 -35.04 35.26 -42.97
C ILE A 760 -35.15 35.77 -44.41
N THR A 761 -36.33 35.68 -45.03
CA THR A 761 -36.46 35.72 -46.51
C THR A 761 -37.03 37.00 -47.12
N HIS A 762 -37.60 37.92 -46.32
CA HIS A 762 -38.30 39.11 -46.83
C HIS A 762 -37.78 40.42 -46.21
N PRO A 763 -37.68 41.53 -46.97
CA PRO A 763 -37.52 42.88 -46.42
C PRO A 763 -38.77 43.25 -45.61
N GLY A 764 -38.60 43.95 -44.49
CA GLY A 764 -39.69 44.22 -43.54
C GLY A 764 -40.23 42.98 -42.80
N GLY A 765 -39.57 41.82 -42.93
CA GLY A 765 -39.95 40.59 -42.26
C GLY A 765 -39.59 40.53 -40.78
N ALA A 766 -38.68 41.39 -40.29
CA ALA A 766 -38.25 41.42 -38.91
C ALA A 766 -39.36 41.86 -37.95
N ASN A 767 -39.61 41.07 -36.90
CA ASN A 767 -40.71 41.27 -35.96
C ASN A 767 -40.66 42.61 -35.19
N GLU A 768 -39.45 43.15 -34.96
CA GLU A 768 -39.23 44.28 -34.05
C GLU A 768 -38.92 45.61 -34.75
N HIS A 769 -38.58 45.63 -36.04
CA HIS A 769 -38.34 46.85 -36.83
C HIS A 769 -38.43 46.56 -38.34
N TRP A 770 -38.58 47.59 -39.17
CA TRP A 770 -38.52 47.41 -40.63
C TRP A 770 -37.07 47.24 -41.12
N ASN A 771 -36.63 46.00 -41.31
CA ASN A 771 -35.32 45.67 -41.88
C ASN A 771 -35.30 45.96 -43.40
N ARG A 772 -34.32 46.74 -43.86
CA ARG A 772 -34.20 47.08 -45.30
C ARG A 772 -33.68 45.93 -46.16
N GLU A 773 -32.85 45.07 -45.58
CA GLU A 773 -32.30 43.87 -46.21
C GLU A 773 -32.79 42.63 -45.46
N THR A 774 -33.02 41.53 -46.18
CA THR A 774 -33.48 40.25 -45.60
C THR A 774 -32.48 39.71 -44.56
N GLY A 775 -32.96 38.95 -43.56
CA GLY A 775 -32.07 38.27 -42.61
C GLY A 775 -31.05 37.37 -43.31
N GLU A 776 -31.43 36.70 -44.39
CA GLU A 776 -30.53 35.89 -45.23
C GLU A 776 -29.35 36.69 -45.79
N VAL A 777 -29.56 37.92 -46.26
CA VAL A 777 -28.48 38.79 -46.77
C VAL A 777 -27.49 39.10 -45.65
N TRP A 778 -27.96 39.42 -44.45
CA TRP A 778 -27.11 39.67 -43.28
C TRP A 778 -26.35 38.41 -42.83
N LEU A 779 -27.01 37.25 -42.78
CA LEU A 779 -26.38 35.98 -42.43
C LEU A 779 -25.33 35.55 -43.46
N ARG A 780 -25.61 35.67 -44.77
CA ARG A 780 -24.62 35.44 -45.84
C ARG A 780 -23.44 36.41 -45.74
N ARG A 781 -23.69 37.68 -45.35
CA ARG A 781 -22.67 38.73 -45.19
C ARG A 781 -21.71 38.46 -44.02
N ILE A 782 -22.21 38.10 -42.84
CA ILE A 782 -21.34 37.72 -41.69
C ILE A 782 -20.57 36.42 -41.97
N ARG A 783 -21.17 35.48 -42.69
CA ARG A 783 -20.56 34.21 -43.10
C ARG A 783 -19.40 34.41 -44.08
N ALA A 784 -19.51 35.39 -44.98
CA ALA A 784 -18.45 35.79 -45.90
C ALA A 784 -17.28 36.49 -45.20
N GLN A 785 -17.56 37.34 -44.20
CA GLN A 785 -16.53 38.01 -43.40
C GLN A 785 -15.76 37.02 -42.51
N TRP A 786 -16.43 36.05 -41.89
CA TRP A 786 -15.84 35.08 -40.97
C TRP A 786 -15.97 33.65 -41.54
N PRO A 787 -15.02 33.19 -42.39
CA PRO A 787 -15.10 31.89 -43.07
C PRO A 787 -15.03 30.69 -42.10
N TYR A 788 -14.56 30.94 -40.88
CA TYR A 788 -14.60 30.02 -39.75
C TYR A 788 -15.78 30.37 -38.84
N HIS A 789 -16.97 29.89 -39.22
CA HIS A 789 -18.23 30.09 -38.51
C HIS A 789 -18.91 28.76 -38.17
N ILE A 790 -19.72 28.77 -37.09
CA ILE A 790 -20.69 27.73 -36.75
C ILE A 790 -21.97 28.36 -36.17
N TRP A 791 -23.08 27.63 -36.25
CA TRP A 791 -24.29 27.89 -35.46
C TRP A 791 -24.45 26.76 -34.44
N ILE A 792 -24.53 27.06 -33.16
CA ILE A 792 -24.84 26.08 -32.11
C ILE A 792 -26.33 26.20 -31.81
N ASN A 793 -27.07 25.11 -31.97
CA ASN A 793 -28.49 25.06 -31.66
C ASN A 793 -28.71 24.25 -30.36
N PRO A 794 -29.37 24.82 -29.33
CA PRO A 794 -29.65 24.11 -28.08
C PRO A 794 -30.78 23.07 -28.21
N VAL A 795 -31.61 23.16 -29.25
CA VAL A 795 -32.69 22.21 -29.56
C VAL A 795 -32.10 20.93 -30.17
N GLU A 796 -32.66 19.77 -29.83
CA GLU A 796 -32.20 18.46 -30.30
C GLU A 796 -32.16 18.33 -31.84
N GLU A 797 -31.07 17.79 -32.40
CA GLU A 797 -30.86 17.67 -33.86
C GLU A 797 -31.96 16.88 -34.59
N ARG A 798 -32.67 15.98 -33.90
CA ARG A 798 -33.77 15.19 -34.47
C ARG A 798 -35.01 16.01 -34.84
N VAL A 799 -35.28 17.15 -34.19
CA VAL A 799 -36.50 17.95 -34.44
C VAL A 799 -36.29 19.14 -35.39
N TRP A 800 -35.04 19.45 -35.78
CA TRP A 800 -34.72 20.57 -36.68
C TRP A 800 -35.41 20.51 -38.05
N GLY A 801 -35.86 19.31 -38.47
CA GLY A 801 -36.61 19.11 -39.71
C GLY A 801 -38.09 19.50 -39.64
N HIS A 802 -38.63 19.84 -38.46
CA HIS A 802 -40.03 20.23 -38.29
C HIS A 802 -40.28 21.72 -38.55
N THR A 803 -39.25 22.56 -38.50
CA THR A 803 -39.34 24.02 -38.63
C THR A 803 -38.62 24.54 -39.88
N ARG A 804 -39.36 25.26 -40.74
CA ARG A 804 -38.84 25.80 -42.01
C ARG A 804 -37.70 26.79 -41.81
N SER A 805 -37.79 27.63 -40.78
CA SER A 805 -36.74 28.59 -40.39
C SER A 805 -35.44 27.90 -39.97
N THR A 806 -35.52 26.92 -39.08
CA THR A 806 -34.37 26.10 -38.65
C THR A 806 -33.70 25.38 -39.82
N SER A 807 -34.49 24.93 -40.81
CA SER A 807 -33.98 24.35 -42.06
C SER A 807 -33.25 25.38 -42.93
N LEU A 808 -33.80 26.59 -43.09
CA LEU A 808 -33.17 27.70 -43.83
C LEU A 808 -31.85 28.14 -43.16
N ILE A 809 -31.80 28.25 -41.83
CA ILE A 809 -30.55 28.58 -41.10
C ILE A 809 -29.49 27.49 -41.32
N ARG A 810 -29.88 26.21 -41.30
CA ARG A 810 -28.97 25.08 -41.60
C ARG A 810 -28.40 25.13 -43.02
N GLU A 811 -29.20 25.54 -44.00
CA GLU A 811 -28.77 25.73 -45.40
C GLU A 811 -27.84 26.94 -45.54
N ILE A 812 -28.21 28.09 -44.98
CA ILE A 812 -27.40 29.33 -44.99
C ILE A 812 -26.05 29.12 -44.29
N PHE A 813 -25.98 28.30 -43.23
CA PHE A 813 -24.74 27.91 -42.56
C PHE A 813 -24.05 26.69 -43.17
N GLU A 814 -24.41 26.25 -44.38
CA GLU A 814 -23.73 25.20 -45.15
C GLU A 814 -23.59 23.87 -44.37
N GLY A 815 -24.60 23.52 -43.58
CA GLY A 815 -24.57 22.34 -42.71
C GLY A 815 -23.69 22.47 -41.45
N ARG A 816 -23.11 23.65 -41.17
CA ARG A 816 -22.31 23.95 -39.96
C ARG A 816 -23.17 24.34 -38.74
N MET A 817 -24.47 24.03 -38.77
CA MET A 817 -25.31 24.05 -37.58
C MET A 817 -25.09 22.75 -36.80
N VAL A 818 -24.78 22.85 -35.51
CA VAL A 818 -24.44 21.71 -34.64
C VAL A 818 -25.26 21.74 -33.35
N PRO A 819 -25.69 20.59 -32.81
CA PRO A 819 -26.42 20.55 -31.55
C PRO A 819 -25.49 20.82 -30.38
N MET A 820 -26.05 21.24 -29.25
CA MET A 820 -25.33 21.44 -28.00
C MET A 820 -25.01 20.12 -27.25
N THR A 821 -24.56 19.10 -27.99
CA THR A 821 -24.05 17.81 -27.47
C THR A 821 -22.54 17.70 -27.63
N LEU A 822 -21.90 16.74 -26.93
CA LEU A 822 -20.45 16.57 -26.96
C LEU A 822 -19.91 16.27 -28.37
N ASP A 823 -20.59 15.45 -29.16
CA ASP A 823 -20.20 15.27 -30.57
C ASP A 823 -20.51 16.51 -31.41
N GLY A 824 -21.67 17.15 -31.23
CA GLY A 824 -22.07 18.36 -31.96
C GLY A 824 -21.05 19.50 -31.82
N LEU A 825 -20.69 19.87 -30.59
CA LEU A 825 -19.61 20.82 -30.33
C LEU A 825 -18.25 20.29 -30.84
N GLY A 826 -18.03 18.97 -30.77
CA GLY A 826 -16.88 18.32 -31.39
C GLY A 826 -16.80 18.53 -32.91
N ARG A 827 -17.94 18.51 -33.63
CA ARG A 827 -18.06 18.83 -35.07
C ARG A 827 -17.80 20.33 -35.28
N GLY A 828 -18.46 21.19 -34.52
CA GLY A 828 -18.32 22.65 -34.64
C GLY A 828 -16.88 23.13 -34.43
N VAL A 829 -16.19 22.61 -33.40
CA VAL A 829 -14.78 22.92 -33.12
C VAL A 829 -13.84 22.48 -34.25
N ARG A 830 -14.22 21.50 -35.08
CA ARG A 830 -13.44 21.15 -36.29
C ARG A 830 -13.66 22.16 -37.43
N ALA A 831 -14.87 22.71 -37.57
CA ALA A 831 -15.18 23.73 -38.59
C ALA A 831 -14.60 25.13 -38.27
N LEU A 832 -14.19 25.37 -37.02
CA LEU A 832 -13.57 26.63 -36.57
C LEU A 832 -12.03 26.65 -36.61
N ARG A 833 -11.38 25.57 -37.08
CA ARG A 833 -9.90 25.46 -37.07
C ARG A 833 -9.26 25.96 -38.35
#